data_AF-A0A7C3AH79-F1
#
_entry.id   AF-A0A7C3AH79-F1
#
_cell.length_a   1.000
_cell.length_b   1.000
_cell.length_c   1.000
_cell.angle_alpha   90.00
_cell.angle_beta   90.00
_cell.angle_gamma   90.00
#
_symmetry.space_group_name_H-M   'P 1'
#
loop_
_entity.id
_entity.type
_entity.pdbx_description
1 polymer ?
#
loop_
_entity_poly.entity_id
_entity_poly.type
_entity_poly.pdbx_seq_one_letter_code
_entity_poly.pdbx_strand_id
1 'polypeptide(L)'
;MEVVTVGVTVIQQALVATVPDVSYYFYPDVSGPHIVYAAGSFSAYDWDIKCRNTLTQEVTTISSGRLDTHPRIDGDIVVWAGGSAPPYNGYQGRENLSVFARNLATGVQVALAQHDNYNSFSHPAVSGNTVVWLEHRGIDKNNESLWRNMPFNIVGADISDLQNPVPLFIFEEGGERDPYNYNEFYNDYDSVIDICGSIVVWESAGDIFAADLSDPQDIQVYIVCMDSAVQKDPAIFGHTVVWTDMRNDSGDIYAADISDWNNIREFPIVRRPGLQHQPAIDGCLVTYCDGGTYGGSIRLACLTRGGSVLDVTLQGSYYGVWPVIDGDTLVWVRGIFSEPQAAQVQFAYSIGGGDVENLTRGRQYDYIQHAIVEAEPGDIIQAAPRRYRENINMYSKALRVASMDPNDPSVVAGTIVDGMGRGPVASFVYSEGPQSVLDGLTLTNGSTGIYCRGTQPTFINCRVVDNLGAGMTLSKESKVNLRGCLIADNGGHGIDMPAVADGRFMRYNLATLVNCIVARNQGCGLAGSMPTTMNCTVAYNHGNGINAARPTVVNSIVWANGNTQILAGFSVILFSNIMGGWPGMSNIDVDPLFVDGENGDFHLKSEGWRWDLRRGVWTWDGLTSRCIDAGAPGLSLGQEPLTVPDDPDNEWGRNVRIDMGAYGGTSEASMAPHRWALPSDLSNDGIVNLADIATLLEDWAGGWLLCDLNGDGAADMGDIELLASQWLEQTCWFLP
;
A
#
# COMPACT_ATOMS: atom_id res chain seq x y z
N MET A 1 -11.98 -30.89 -8.21
CA MET A 1 -12.13 -29.76 -9.15
C MET A 1 -10.95 -29.82 -10.10
N GLU A 2 -11.17 -29.64 -11.40
CA GLU A 2 -10.08 -29.68 -12.39
C GLU A 2 -9.28 -28.38 -12.29
N VAL A 3 -7.97 -28.49 -12.06
CA VAL A 3 -7.03 -27.37 -12.03
C VAL A 3 -6.27 -27.37 -13.33
N VAL A 4 -6.24 -26.22 -14.01
CA VAL A 4 -5.56 -26.06 -15.30
C VAL A 4 -4.60 -24.90 -15.19
N THR A 5 -3.32 -25.13 -15.43
CA THR A 5 -2.34 -24.04 -15.61
C THR A 5 -2.65 -23.31 -16.91
N VAL A 6 -2.85 -21.99 -16.85
CA VAL A 6 -3.34 -21.20 -17.98
C VAL A 6 -2.39 -20.09 -18.44
N GLY A 7 -1.45 -19.68 -17.60
CA GLY A 7 -0.44 -18.69 -17.96
C GLY A 7 0.86 -18.95 -17.20
N VAL A 8 1.96 -19.12 -17.93
CA VAL A 8 3.31 -19.08 -17.36
C VAL A 8 4.20 -18.34 -18.34
N THR A 9 4.52 -17.09 -18.03
CA THR A 9 5.48 -16.29 -18.77
C THR A 9 6.57 -15.86 -17.82
N VAL A 10 7.82 -16.20 -18.13
CA VAL A 10 8.97 -15.66 -17.41
C VAL A 10 9.65 -14.65 -18.31
N ILE A 11 9.59 -13.38 -17.93
CA ILE A 11 10.30 -12.31 -18.64
C ILE A 11 11.61 -12.08 -17.90
N GLN A 12 12.71 -12.58 -18.46
CA GLN A 12 14.03 -12.27 -17.92
C GLN A 12 14.37 -10.82 -18.25
N GLN A 13 14.38 -9.95 -17.23
CA GLN A 13 15.16 -8.73 -17.29
C GLN A 13 16.56 -9.10 -16.80
N ALA A 14 17.49 -9.28 -17.73
CA ALA A 14 18.90 -9.30 -17.37
C ALA A 14 19.24 -7.89 -16.86
N LEU A 15 19.09 -7.67 -15.56
CA LEU A 15 19.54 -6.48 -14.87
C LEU A 15 21.08 -6.53 -14.86
N VAL A 16 21.72 -6.27 -16.01
CA VAL A 16 23.18 -6.19 -16.10
C VAL A 16 23.56 -4.74 -16.03
N ALA A 17 24.04 -4.31 -14.86
CA ALA A 17 24.79 -3.08 -14.73
C ALA A 17 25.96 -3.43 -13.81
N THR A 18 27.05 -3.86 -14.44
CA THR A 18 28.31 -4.18 -13.75
C THR A 18 28.67 -3.04 -12.81
N VAL A 19 28.67 -3.29 -11.50
CA VAL A 19 29.26 -2.37 -10.52
C VAL A 19 30.78 -2.47 -10.67
N PRO A 20 31.50 -1.40 -11.04
CA PRO A 20 32.96 -1.44 -11.12
C PRO A 20 33.57 -1.82 -9.77
N ASP A 21 34.64 -2.62 -9.79
CA ASP A 21 35.47 -2.98 -8.63
C ASP A 21 34.82 -3.85 -7.53
N VAL A 22 33.64 -4.43 -7.76
CA VAL A 22 33.00 -5.42 -6.86
C VAL A 22 33.21 -6.84 -7.40
N SER A 23 33.59 -7.78 -6.52
CA SER A 23 33.88 -9.18 -6.92
C SER A 23 32.89 -10.20 -6.39
N TYR A 24 32.17 -9.91 -5.29
CA TYR A 24 31.27 -10.87 -4.65
C TYR A 24 29.97 -10.24 -4.18
N TYR A 25 28.90 -11.04 -4.23
CA TYR A 25 27.52 -10.66 -3.94
C TYR A 25 26.86 -11.71 -3.06
N PHE A 26 26.17 -11.25 -2.00
CA PHE A 26 25.56 -12.12 -0.99
C PHE A 26 24.20 -11.59 -0.54
N TYR A 27 23.36 -12.50 -0.04
CA TYR A 27 22.10 -12.20 0.64
C TYR A 27 21.21 -11.22 -0.15
N PRO A 28 20.84 -11.54 -1.40
CA PRO A 28 19.88 -10.71 -2.11
C PRO A 28 18.53 -10.75 -1.38
N ASP A 29 17.86 -9.61 -1.31
CA ASP A 29 16.46 -9.50 -0.91
C ASP A 29 15.76 -8.47 -1.81
N VAL A 30 14.43 -8.55 -1.93
CA VAL A 30 13.67 -7.73 -2.87
C VAL A 30 12.35 -7.26 -2.29
N SER A 31 12.04 -5.99 -2.51
CA SER A 31 10.72 -5.43 -2.25
C SER A 31 10.38 -4.36 -3.30
N GLY A 32 9.27 -4.57 -4.00
CA GLY A 32 8.85 -3.79 -5.15
C GLY A 32 9.98 -3.61 -6.17
N PRO A 33 10.38 -2.35 -6.48
CA PRO A 33 11.44 -2.11 -7.45
C PRO A 33 12.85 -2.21 -6.86
N HIS A 34 13.03 -2.50 -5.57
CA HIS A 34 14.32 -2.42 -4.89
C HIS A 34 14.89 -3.81 -4.61
N ILE A 35 16.09 -4.08 -5.12
CA ILE A 35 16.88 -5.27 -4.80
C ILE A 35 18.03 -4.84 -3.91
N VAL A 36 18.07 -5.30 -2.68
CA VAL A 36 19.19 -5.07 -1.75
C VAL A 36 20.09 -6.29 -1.71
N TYR A 37 21.37 -6.07 -1.49
CA TYR A 37 22.37 -7.13 -1.40
C TYR A 37 23.65 -6.62 -0.73
N ALA A 38 24.38 -7.53 -0.09
CA ALA A 38 25.73 -7.25 0.37
C ALA A 38 26.71 -7.44 -0.80
N ALA A 39 27.66 -6.51 -0.97
CA ALA A 39 28.58 -6.53 -2.09
C ALA A 39 29.98 -6.08 -1.68
N GLY A 40 31.02 -6.78 -2.14
CA GLY A 40 32.40 -6.39 -1.82
C GLY A 40 33.49 -7.36 -2.28
N SER A 41 34.59 -7.40 -1.52
CA SER A 41 35.71 -8.32 -1.76
C SER A 41 35.40 -9.74 -1.25
N PHE A 42 36.31 -10.69 -1.52
CA PHE A 42 36.20 -12.04 -0.93
C PHE A 42 36.33 -12.03 0.60
N SER A 43 36.81 -10.92 1.19
CA SER A 43 36.86 -10.76 2.64
C SER A 43 35.53 -10.19 3.13
N ALA A 44 34.90 -10.86 4.09
CA ALA A 44 33.68 -10.41 4.77
C ALA A 44 33.75 -8.99 5.36
N TYR A 45 34.95 -8.47 5.59
CA TYR A 45 35.21 -7.16 6.20
C TYR A 45 35.42 -6.03 5.20
N ASP A 46 34.95 -6.21 3.97
CA ASP A 46 34.92 -5.16 2.95
C ASP A 46 33.62 -5.26 2.13
N TRP A 47 32.50 -5.48 2.83
CA TRP A 47 31.16 -5.56 2.29
C TRP A 47 30.37 -4.30 2.64
N ASP A 48 29.72 -3.79 1.60
CA ASP A 48 28.77 -2.69 1.66
C ASP A 48 27.36 -3.23 1.40
N ILE A 49 26.35 -2.57 1.96
CA ILE A 49 24.97 -2.78 1.50
C ILE A 49 24.72 -1.92 0.27
N LYS A 50 24.34 -2.56 -0.83
CA LYS A 50 23.92 -1.91 -2.07
C LYS A 50 22.43 -2.11 -2.28
N CYS A 51 21.80 -1.15 -2.94
CA CYS A 51 20.42 -1.24 -3.38
C CYS A 51 20.36 -0.89 -4.87
N ARG A 52 19.77 -1.78 -5.67
CA ARG A 52 19.51 -1.56 -7.08
C ARG A 52 18.03 -1.35 -7.31
N ASN A 53 17.68 -0.29 -8.01
CA ASN A 53 16.32 -0.06 -8.45
C ASN A 53 16.09 -0.70 -9.83
N THR A 54 15.20 -1.68 -9.94
CA THR A 54 14.90 -2.43 -11.18
C THR A 54 14.23 -1.56 -12.25
N LEU A 55 13.58 -0.47 -11.86
CA LEU A 55 12.89 0.44 -12.79
C LEU A 55 13.80 1.53 -13.36
N THR A 56 14.77 2.01 -12.58
CA THR A 56 15.73 3.06 -13.02
C THR A 56 17.08 2.50 -13.42
N GLN A 57 17.40 1.26 -13.04
CA GLN A 57 18.72 0.62 -13.12
C GLN A 57 19.78 1.31 -12.26
N GLU A 58 19.40 2.25 -11.40
CA GLU A 58 20.31 2.94 -10.50
C GLU A 58 20.78 2.02 -9.38
N VAL A 59 22.07 2.09 -9.05
CA VAL A 59 22.68 1.40 -7.92
C VAL A 59 23.13 2.43 -6.90
N THR A 60 22.65 2.30 -5.68
CA THR A 60 22.96 3.17 -4.55
C THR A 60 23.70 2.39 -3.47
N THR A 61 24.61 3.06 -2.76
CA THR A 61 25.26 2.49 -1.58
C THR A 61 24.48 2.92 -0.34
N ILE A 62 23.92 1.93 0.36
CA ILE A 62 23.10 2.12 1.56
C ILE A 62 23.99 2.29 2.78
N SER A 63 25.02 1.46 2.89
CA SER A 63 26.01 1.50 3.96
C SER A 63 27.39 1.11 3.42
N SER A 64 28.42 1.67 4.04
CA SER A 64 29.82 1.37 3.76
C SER A 64 30.57 1.01 5.05
N GLY A 65 29.95 0.19 5.89
CA GLY A 65 30.38 -0.16 7.25
C GLY A 65 31.53 -1.17 7.31
N ARG A 66 31.98 -1.65 6.15
CA ARG A 66 33.04 -2.66 5.96
C ARG A 66 32.58 -4.09 6.31
N LEU A 67 31.95 -4.34 7.46
CA LEU A 67 31.31 -5.64 7.75
C LEU A 67 29.79 -5.48 7.76
N ASP A 68 29.20 -5.21 6.59
CA ASP A 68 27.75 -5.17 6.45
C ASP A 68 27.24 -6.45 5.77
N THR A 69 26.26 -7.12 6.39
CA THR A 69 25.78 -8.44 5.96
C THR A 69 24.29 -8.62 6.25
N HIS A 70 23.69 -9.66 5.68
CA HIS A 70 22.28 -10.02 5.83
C HIS A 70 21.32 -8.83 5.68
N PRO A 71 21.42 -8.02 4.59
CA PRO A 71 20.41 -7.01 4.33
C PRO A 71 19.05 -7.66 4.06
N ARG A 72 18.00 -7.05 4.60
CA ARG A 72 16.60 -7.35 4.29
C ARG A 72 15.85 -6.08 3.95
N ILE A 73 14.79 -6.19 3.16
CA ILE A 73 14.00 -5.03 2.73
C ILE A 73 12.50 -5.30 2.79
N ASP A 74 11.74 -4.31 3.25
CA ASP A 74 10.29 -4.23 3.03
C ASP A 74 9.88 -2.78 2.71
N GLY A 75 9.26 -2.58 1.55
CA GLY A 75 8.95 -1.27 1.00
C GLY A 75 10.22 -0.43 0.82
N ASP A 76 10.34 0.62 1.62
CA ASP A 76 11.50 1.52 1.64
C ASP A 76 12.41 1.30 2.85
N ILE A 77 12.12 0.35 3.74
CA ILE A 77 12.95 0.09 4.92
C ILE A 77 13.96 -1.00 4.60
N VAL A 78 15.24 -0.65 4.64
CA VAL A 78 16.35 -1.60 4.56
C VAL A 78 16.94 -1.80 5.94
N VAL A 79 17.04 -3.04 6.39
CA VAL A 79 17.70 -3.42 7.65
C VAL A 79 18.89 -4.32 7.36
N TRP A 80 19.94 -4.25 8.17
CA TRP A 80 21.12 -5.10 8.00
C TRP A 80 21.89 -5.28 9.31
N ALA A 81 22.67 -6.34 9.38
CA ALA A 81 23.65 -6.54 10.45
C ALA A 81 24.97 -5.90 10.04
N GLY A 82 25.55 -5.06 10.90
CA GLY A 82 26.75 -4.30 10.60
C GLY A 82 27.76 -4.30 11.74
N GLY A 83 29.04 -4.51 11.45
CA GLY A 83 30.12 -4.52 12.43
C GLY A 83 31.27 -3.59 12.03
N SER A 84 32.20 -3.38 12.97
CA SER A 84 33.46 -2.73 12.64
C SER A 84 34.42 -3.73 12.00
N ALA A 85 34.96 -3.44 10.82
CA ALA A 85 36.05 -4.26 10.29
C ALA A 85 37.30 -4.19 11.19
N PRO A 86 38.05 -5.30 11.34
CA PRO A 86 39.27 -5.32 12.14
C PRO A 86 40.29 -4.31 11.59
N PRO A 87 41.13 -3.71 12.47
CA PRO A 87 42.07 -2.66 12.08
C PRO A 87 43.17 -3.12 11.10
N TYR A 88 43.31 -4.43 10.89
CA TYR A 88 44.28 -5.02 9.97
C TYR A 88 43.58 -5.59 8.73
N ASN A 89 43.87 -5.00 7.56
CA ASN A 89 43.40 -5.51 6.26
C ASN A 89 43.82 -6.98 6.09
N GLY A 90 42.85 -7.89 6.09
CA GLY A 90 43.03 -9.33 5.83
C GLY A 90 42.86 -10.25 7.05
N TYR A 91 42.59 -9.74 8.25
CA TYR A 91 42.24 -10.60 9.39
C TYR A 91 40.79 -11.06 9.27
N GLN A 92 40.58 -12.38 9.20
CA GLN A 92 39.28 -13.02 9.38
C GLN A 92 39.14 -13.46 10.83
N GLY A 93 38.12 -12.99 11.54
CA GLY A 93 37.93 -13.26 12.96
C GLY A 93 36.56 -12.90 13.52
N ARG A 94 36.34 -13.29 14.76
CA ARG A 94 35.09 -13.01 15.48
C ARG A 94 34.89 -11.50 15.63
N GLU A 95 33.74 -10.99 15.22
CA GLU A 95 33.39 -9.59 15.36
C GLU A 95 31.92 -9.42 15.73
N ASN A 96 31.67 -8.60 16.74
CA ASN A 96 30.32 -8.33 17.21
C ASN A 96 29.61 -7.39 16.21
N LEU A 97 28.34 -7.65 15.99
CA LEU A 97 27.50 -7.01 14.98
C LEU A 97 26.38 -6.23 15.65
N SER A 98 26.09 -5.05 15.12
CA SER A 98 24.92 -4.22 15.41
C SER A 98 23.81 -4.49 14.39
N VAL A 99 22.60 -4.03 14.67
CA VAL A 99 21.51 -3.97 13.69
C VAL A 99 21.20 -2.51 13.35
N PHE A 100 21.11 -2.21 12.07
CA PHE A 100 20.82 -0.89 11.53
C PHE A 100 19.57 -0.92 10.66
N ALA A 101 18.95 0.25 10.51
CA ALA A 101 17.84 0.47 9.59
C ALA A 101 18.03 1.79 8.83
N ARG A 102 17.62 1.80 7.56
CA ARG A 102 17.57 3.00 6.72
C ARG A 102 16.30 3.03 5.90
N ASN A 103 15.62 4.17 5.89
CA ASN A 103 14.49 4.42 5.01
C ASN A 103 15.00 5.04 3.70
N LEU A 104 14.74 4.40 2.56
CA LEU A 104 15.20 4.79 1.23
C LEU A 104 14.56 6.09 0.75
N ALA A 105 13.28 6.32 1.06
CA ALA A 105 12.55 7.51 0.64
C ALA A 105 13.00 8.78 1.37
N THR A 106 13.22 8.69 2.68
CA THR A 106 13.60 9.83 3.53
C THR A 106 15.11 9.99 3.71
N GLY A 107 15.87 8.91 3.51
CA GLY A 107 17.30 8.84 3.78
C GLY A 107 17.68 8.72 5.26
N VAL A 108 16.69 8.70 6.18
CA VAL A 108 16.92 8.53 7.62
C VAL A 108 17.56 7.18 7.90
N GLN A 109 18.62 7.16 8.71
CA GLN A 109 19.34 5.96 9.12
C GLN A 109 19.55 5.97 10.64
N VAL A 110 19.31 4.83 11.29
CA VAL A 110 19.47 4.64 12.74
C VAL A 110 20.12 3.29 13.06
N ALA A 111 20.75 3.19 14.23
CA ALA A 111 21.10 1.91 14.84
C ALA A 111 19.93 1.44 15.70
N LEU A 112 19.36 0.28 15.39
CA LEU A 112 18.28 -0.33 16.18
C LEU A 112 18.84 -1.06 17.41
N ALA A 113 20.01 -1.68 17.26
CA ALA A 113 20.73 -2.32 18.35
C ALA A 113 22.24 -2.12 18.15
N GLN A 114 22.94 -1.68 19.21
CA GLN A 114 24.37 -1.41 19.17
C GLN A 114 25.15 -2.48 19.93
N HIS A 115 26.05 -3.19 19.25
CA HIS A 115 26.93 -4.16 19.90
C HIS A 115 27.90 -3.50 20.89
N ASP A 116 28.32 -4.27 21.87
CA ASP A 116 29.42 -3.95 22.78
C ASP A 116 30.41 -5.13 22.81
N ASN A 117 31.19 -5.30 23.88
CA ASN A 117 32.14 -6.42 23.98
C ASN A 117 31.47 -7.78 24.27
N TYR A 118 30.25 -7.77 24.79
CA TYR A 118 29.54 -8.93 25.35
C TYR A 118 28.19 -9.21 24.71
N ASN A 119 27.74 -8.35 23.80
CA ASN A 119 26.50 -8.48 23.07
C ASN A 119 26.76 -8.33 21.57
N SER A 120 26.15 -9.19 20.76
CA SER A 120 26.13 -9.10 19.29
C SER A 120 24.73 -9.41 18.78
N PHE A 121 24.41 -8.90 17.59
CA PHE A 121 23.10 -8.99 16.99
C PHE A 121 23.22 -9.48 15.54
N SER A 122 22.32 -10.35 15.08
CA SER A 122 22.42 -10.88 13.72
C SER A 122 21.07 -11.28 13.12
N HIS A 123 21.09 -11.59 11.82
CA HIS A 123 19.93 -12.02 11.03
C HIS A 123 18.69 -11.11 11.25
N PRO A 124 18.78 -9.79 10.96
CA PRO A 124 17.60 -8.96 11.03
C PRO A 124 16.59 -9.38 9.95
N ALA A 125 15.31 -9.24 10.23
CA ALA A 125 14.20 -9.37 9.29
C ALA A 125 13.21 -8.21 9.53
N VAL A 126 12.50 -7.78 8.48
CA VAL A 126 11.60 -6.62 8.54
C VAL A 126 10.27 -6.95 7.87
N SER A 127 9.17 -6.53 8.49
CA SER A 127 7.85 -6.47 7.86
C SER A 127 7.11 -5.23 8.36
N GLY A 128 6.72 -4.36 7.43
CA GLY A 128 6.07 -3.09 7.74
C GLY A 128 6.88 -2.26 8.74
N ASN A 129 6.28 -2.01 9.90
CA ASN A 129 6.87 -1.22 10.98
C ASN A 129 7.55 -2.08 12.06
N THR A 130 7.80 -3.37 11.82
CA THR A 130 8.44 -4.24 12.81
C THR A 130 9.71 -4.84 12.25
N VAL A 131 10.79 -4.74 13.03
CA VAL A 131 12.09 -5.35 12.74
C VAL A 131 12.41 -6.33 13.86
N VAL A 132 12.84 -7.55 13.51
CA VAL A 132 13.25 -8.59 14.47
C VAL A 132 14.64 -9.08 14.16
N TRP A 133 15.37 -9.56 15.17
CA TRP A 133 16.74 -10.06 15.03
C TRP A 133 17.12 -10.98 16.20
N LEU A 134 18.25 -11.66 16.06
CA LEU A 134 18.84 -12.49 17.10
C LEU A 134 19.74 -11.64 18.01
N GLU A 135 19.58 -11.76 19.33
CA GLU A 135 20.48 -11.15 20.32
C GLU A 135 21.33 -12.21 21.01
N HIS A 136 22.65 -12.13 20.84
CA HIS A 136 23.64 -13.01 21.46
C HIS A 136 24.23 -12.33 22.69
N ARG A 137 23.99 -12.86 23.88
CA ARG A 137 24.49 -12.30 25.15
C ARG A 137 25.63 -13.13 25.75
N GLY A 138 26.49 -12.46 26.51
CA GLY A 138 27.58 -13.12 27.24
C GLY A 138 28.69 -13.65 26.32
N ILE A 139 28.78 -13.11 25.12
CA ILE A 139 29.80 -13.49 24.14
C ILE A 139 31.14 -12.80 24.42
N ASP A 140 32.25 -13.32 23.89
CA ASP A 140 33.53 -12.61 23.87
C ASP A 140 34.26 -12.97 22.58
N LYS A 141 34.39 -11.99 21.68
CA LYS A 141 35.08 -12.19 20.39
C LYS A 141 36.55 -12.61 20.54
N ASN A 142 37.17 -12.39 21.69
CA ASN A 142 38.54 -12.84 21.96
C ASN A 142 38.61 -14.28 22.50
N ASN A 143 37.47 -14.88 22.88
CA ASN A 143 37.39 -16.22 23.45
C ASN A 143 36.47 -17.12 22.60
N GLU A 144 37.03 -18.13 21.95
CA GLU A 144 36.28 -19.03 21.07
C GLU A 144 35.14 -19.77 21.76
N SER A 145 35.34 -20.16 23.03
CA SER A 145 34.33 -20.87 23.81
C SER A 145 33.12 -19.99 24.18
N LEU A 146 33.26 -18.67 24.07
CA LEU A 146 32.21 -17.68 24.26
C LEU A 146 31.79 -17.06 22.92
N TRP A 147 31.91 -17.82 21.84
CA TRP A 147 31.53 -17.40 20.50
C TRP A 147 30.84 -18.50 19.72
N ARG A 148 31.41 -19.71 19.80
CA ARG A 148 30.88 -20.86 19.07
C ARG A 148 29.59 -21.35 19.69
N ASN A 149 28.53 -21.43 18.89
CA ASN A 149 27.25 -22.01 19.28
C ASN A 149 26.72 -21.39 20.60
N MET A 150 26.72 -20.06 20.66
CA MET A 150 26.27 -19.33 21.84
C MET A 150 24.74 -19.16 21.83
N PRO A 151 24.10 -19.13 23.00
CA PRO A 151 22.66 -18.91 23.08
C PRO A 151 22.28 -17.52 22.57
N PHE A 152 21.13 -17.45 21.90
CA PHE A 152 20.54 -16.19 21.45
C PHE A 152 19.09 -16.04 21.93
N ASN A 153 18.63 -14.79 22.04
CA ASN A 153 17.23 -14.43 22.25
C ASN A 153 16.60 -13.96 20.93
N ILE A 154 15.28 -13.99 20.86
CA ILE A 154 14.50 -13.33 19.80
C ILE A 154 14.05 -11.97 20.33
N VAL A 155 14.46 -10.91 19.65
CA VAL A 155 14.14 -9.52 20.01
C VAL A 155 13.80 -8.71 18.77
N GLY A 156 13.33 -7.48 18.94
CA GLY A 156 13.00 -6.61 17.84
C GLY A 156 12.79 -5.16 18.23
N ALA A 157 12.20 -4.39 17.33
CA ALA A 157 11.68 -3.06 17.59
C ALA A 157 10.50 -2.72 16.67
N ASP A 158 9.57 -1.93 17.21
CA ASP A 158 8.61 -1.16 16.42
C ASP A 158 9.29 0.12 15.92
N ILE A 159 9.27 0.31 14.60
CA ILE A 159 9.90 1.41 13.87
C ILE A 159 8.87 2.35 13.22
N SER A 160 7.63 2.36 13.70
CA SER A 160 6.58 3.31 13.25
C SER A 160 7.05 4.76 13.34
N ASP A 161 7.90 5.07 14.32
CA ASP A 161 8.80 6.23 14.30
C ASP A 161 10.25 5.74 14.24
N LEU A 162 10.84 5.71 13.04
CA LEU A 162 12.20 5.23 12.82
C LEU A 162 13.25 6.04 13.60
N GLN A 163 12.98 7.30 13.98
CA GLN A 163 13.92 8.09 14.78
C GLN A 163 13.85 7.74 16.27
N ASN A 164 12.75 7.15 16.72
CA ASN A 164 12.51 6.73 18.11
C ASN A 164 11.99 5.29 18.17
N PRO A 165 12.81 4.29 17.75
CA PRO A 165 12.37 2.90 17.72
C PRO A 165 12.05 2.40 19.14
N VAL A 166 10.96 1.64 19.26
CA VAL A 166 10.50 1.07 20.53
C VAL A 166 10.96 -0.39 20.62
N PRO A 167 11.86 -0.76 21.56
CA PRO A 167 12.36 -2.12 21.67
C PRO A 167 11.26 -3.13 22.02
N LEU A 168 11.36 -4.33 21.45
CA LEU A 168 10.47 -5.46 21.66
C LEU A 168 11.28 -6.67 22.13
N PHE A 169 10.83 -7.32 23.20
CA PHE A 169 11.35 -8.62 23.62
C PHE A 169 10.33 -9.69 23.24
N ILE A 170 10.78 -10.75 22.54
CA ILE A 170 9.89 -11.77 21.99
C ILE A 170 10.07 -13.08 22.74
N PHE A 171 11.31 -13.60 22.83
CA PHE A 171 11.56 -14.90 23.45
C PHE A 171 12.99 -15.03 24.00
N GLU A 172 13.13 -15.63 25.18
CA GLU A 172 14.41 -15.96 25.82
C GLU A 172 14.89 -17.35 25.39
N GLU A 173 16.21 -17.55 25.25
CA GLU A 173 16.78 -18.86 24.86
C GLU A 173 16.18 -19.39 23.54
N GLY A 174 16.12 -18.52 22.54
CA GLY A 174 15.57 -18.80 21.22
C GLY A 174 16.38 -19.80 20.40
N GLY A 175 17.58 -20.19 20.84
CA GLY A 175 18.42 -21.21 20.22
C GLY A 175 19.90 -20.99 20.51
N GLU A 176 20.78 -21.73 19.83
CA GLU A 176 22.24 -21.60 19.94
C GLU A 176 22.89 -21.50 18.54
N ARG A 177 23.77 -20.52 18.32
CA ARG A 177 24.49 -20.32 17.05
C ARG A 177 25.63 -19.30 17.21
N ASP A 178 26.58 -19.28 16.27
CA ASP A 178 27.56 -18.19 16.16
C ASP A 178 26.88 -16.88 15.72
N PRO A 179 27.20 -15.70 16.31
CA PRO A 179 26.61 -14.44 15.85
C PRO A 179 26.77 -14.20 14.34
N TYR A 180 27.91 -14.61 13.80
CA TYR A 180 28.20 -14.65 12.37
C TYR A 180 29.30 -15.67 12.08
N ASN A 181 29.15 -16.46 11.01
CA ASN A 181 30.12 -17.46 10.63
C ASN A 181 31.28 -16.85 9.82
N TYR A 182 32.27 -16.30 10.52
CA TYR A 182 33.43 -15.68 9.88
C TYR A 182 34.37 -16.65 9.15
N ASN A 183 34.23 -17.97 9.34
CA ASN A 183 35.07 -18.99 8.69
C ASN A 183 34.50 -19.43 7.34
N GLU A 184 33.18 -19.53 7.25
CA GLU A 184 32.47 -20.05 6.08
C GLU A 184 31.38 -19.07 5.62
N PHE A 185 31.64 -17.77 5.75
CA PHE A 185 30.70 -16.70 5.37
C PHE A 185 30.23 -16.77 3.92
N TYR A 186 31.01 -17.39 3.03
CA TYR A 186 30.64 -17.59 1.63
C TYR A 186 29.69 -18.79 1.42
N ASN A 187 29.48 -19.59 2.47
CA ASN A 187 28.57 -20.74 2.56
C ASN A 187 27.42 -20.52 3.55
N ASP A 188 27.30 -19.31 4.13
CA ASP A 188 26.24 -18.99 5.07
C ASP A 188 24.96 -18.70 4.29
N TYR A 189 24.29 -19.77 3.86
CA TYR A 189 23.08 -19.68 3.05
C TYR A 189 21.79 -19.60 3.90
N ASP A 190 21.95 -19.54 5.21
CA ASP A 190 20.90 -19.86 6.16
C ASP A 190 19.98 -18.66 6.43
N SER A 191 18.68 -18.91 6.36
CA SER A 191 17.67 -17.97 6.83
C SER A 191 17.21 -18.41 8.21
N VAL A 192 17.65 -17.73 9.27
CA VAL A 192 17.35 -18.18 10.65
C VAL A 192 16.01 -17.65 11.17
N ILE A 193 15.64 -16.44 10.76
CA ILE A 193 14.45 -15.74 11.26
C ILE A 193 13.80 -14.96 10.12
N ASP A 194 12.48 -14.95 10.10
CA ASP A 194 11.67 -14.17 9.17
C ASP A 194 10.41 -13.64 9.86
N ILE A 195 9.81 -12.60 9.27
CA ILE A 195 8.59 -11.97 9.81
C ILE A 195 7.64 -11.58 8.67
N CYS A 196 6.34 -11.80 8.87
CA CYS A 196 5.29 -11.28 8.00
C CYS A 196 4.14 -10.74 8.87
N GLY A 197 3.88 -9.44 8.75
CA GLY A 197 2.94 -8.75 9.63
C GLY A 197 3.34 -8.92 11.09
N SER A 198 2.45 -9.49 11.91
CA SER A 198 2.69 -9.74 13.33
C SER A 198 3.32 -11.09 13.64
N ILE A 199 3.59 -11.95 12.64
CA ILE A 199 4.05 -13.32 12.91
C ILE A 199 5.54 -13.43 12.62
N VAL A 200 6.31 -13.82 13.63
CA VAL A 200 7.74 -14.13 13.54
C VAL A 200 7.91 -15.64 13.48
N VAL A 201 8.80 -16.12 12.62
CA VAL A 201 9.22 -17.52 12.57
C VAL A 201 10.74 -17.61 12.68
N TRP A 202 11.23 -18.65 13.35
CA TRP A 202 12.67 -18.88 13.44
C TRP A 202 13.01 -20.36 13.54
N GLU A 203 14.25 -20.68 13.16
CA GLU A 203 14.87 -21.98 13.36
C GLU A 203 15.62 -21.99 14.70
N SER A 204 15.51 -23.09 15.42
CA SER A 204 16.31 -23.35 16.60
C SER A 204 16.56 -24.83 16.81
N ALA A 205 17.83 -25.21 16.92
CA ALA A 205 18.27 -26.57 17.17
C ALA A 205 17.72 -27.60 16.17
N GLY A 206 17.43 -27.16 14.94
CA GLY A 206 16.84 -28.00 13.90
C GLY A 206 15.33 -28.12 13.94
N ASP A 207 14.62 -27.32 14.76
CA ASP A 207 13.15 -27.23 14.81
C ASP A 207 12.67 -25.85 14.33
N ILE A 208 11.39 -25.72 13.96
CA ILE A 208 10.78 -24.45 13.52
C ILE A 208 9.77 -23.95 14.57
N PHE A 209 9.93 -22.70 14.98
CA PHE A 209 9.08 -22.01 15.95
C PHE A 209 8.42 -20.79 15.33
N ALA A 210 7.33 -20.33 15.96
CA ALA A 210 6.66 -19.09 15.61
C ALA A 210 6.17 -18.33 16.85
N ALA A 211 6.01 -17.02 16.72
CA ALA A 211 5.40 -16.16 17.72
C ALA A 211 4.44 -15.16 17.07
N ASP A 212 3.32 -14.87 17.74
CA ASP A 212 2.38 -13.84 17.32
C ASP A 212 2.59 -12.57 18.16
N LEU A 213 2.87 -11.46 17.47
CA LEU A 213 3.13 -10.14 18.03
C LEU A 213 1.88 -9.24 18.06
N SER A 214 0.70 -9.76 17.73
CA SER A 214 -0.56 -9.00 17.70
C SER A 214 -0.90 -8.36 19.05
N ASP A 215 -0.52 -9.01 20.15
CA ASP A 215 -0.57 -8.44 21.50
C ASP A 215 0.85 -8.44 22.11
N PRO A 216 1.57 -7.29 22.09
CA PRO A 216 2.90 -7.19 22.66
C PRO A 216 2.97 -7.45 24.18
N GLN A 217 1.84 -7.52 24.89
CA GLN A 217 1.79 -7.84 26.32
C GLN A 217 1.61 -9.34 26.59
N ASP A 218 1.21 -10.14 25.59
CA ASP A 218 0.97 -11.58 25.71
C ASP A 218 1.50 -12.32 24.46
N ILE A 219 2.81 -12.24 24.24
CA ILE A 219 3.47 -12.95 23.15
C ILE A 219 3.53 -14.44 23.49
N GLN A 220 2.89 -15.26 22.66
CA GLN A 220 2.90 -16.71 22.77
C GLN A 220 3.80 -17.32 21.69
N VAL A 221 4.55 -18.35 22.08
CA VAL A 221 5.44 -19.11 21.20
C VAL A 221 4.85 -20.48 20.92
N TYR A 222 4.89 -20.87 19.65
CA TYR A 222 4.35 -22.10 19.12
C TYR A 222 5.43 -22.91 18.42
N ILE A 223 5.34 -24.23 18.54
CA ILE A 223 6.14 -25.15 17.76
C ILE A 223 5.42 -25.35 16.42
N VAL A 224 6.05 -24.97 15.32
CA VAL A 224 5.52 -25.16 13.96
C VAL A 224 5.87 -26.56 13.46
N CYS A 225 7.11 -26.97 13.67
CA CYS A 225 7.61 -28.29 13.32
C CYS A 225 8.64 -28.75 14.35
N MET A 226 8.50 -29.99 14.82
CA MET A 226 9.50 -30.66 15.65
C MET A 226 9.73 -32.07 15.13
N ASP A 227 10.94 -32.34 14.61
CA ASP A 227 11.32 -33.65 14.11
C ASP A 227 12.73 -34.03 14.61
N SER A 228 13.06 -35.31 14.53
CA SER A 228 14.40 -35.83 14.83
C SER A 228 15.47 -35.44 13.80
N ALA A 229 15.07 -35.12 12.57
CA ALA A 229 15.95 -34.57 11.54
C ALA A 229 16.05 -33.06 11.66
N VAL A 230 16.95 -32.43 10.92
CA VAL A 230 17.12 -30.96 10.93
C VAL A 230 16.08 -30.29 10.01
N GLN A 231 15.43 -29.25 10.52
CA GLN A 231 14.69 -28.25 9.77
C GLN A 231 15.44 -26.92 9.82
N LYS A 232 15.42 -26.17 8.72
CA LYS A 232 16.12 -24.87 8.62
C LYS A 232 15.60 -24.01 7.49
N ASP A 233 16.15 -22.81 7.35
CA ASP A 233 15.76 -21.83 6.34
C ASP A 233 14.25 -21.46 6.37
N PRO A 234 13.61 -21.19 7.55
CA PRO A 234 12.21 -20.76 7.56
C PRO A 234 11.99 -19.44 6.81
N ALA A 235 10.91 -19.38 6.06
CA ALA A 235 10.35 -18.16 5.49
C ALA A 235 8.82 -18.14 5.70
N ILE A 236 8.23 -16.95 5.79
CA ILE A 236 6.80 -16.79 6.06
C ILE A 236 6.14 -15.78 5.13
N PHE A 237 4.94 -16.12 4.66
CA PHE A 237 4.00 -15.18 4.07
C PHE A 237 2.58 -15.45 4.59
N GLY A 238 1.98 -14.44 5.19
CA GLY A 238 0.68 -14.54 5.85
C GLY A 238 0.68 -15.62 6.94
N HIS A 239 -0.05 -16.71 6.72
CA HIS A 239 -0.13 -17.84 7.67
C HIS A 239 0.53 -19.11 7.13
N THR A 240 1.38 -18.99 6.12
CA THR A 240 2.10 -20.13 5.55
C THR A 240 3.58 -19.98 5.87
N VAL A 241 4.10 -20.92 6.65
CA VAL A 241 5.55 -21.05 6.91
C VAL A 241 6.09 -22.11 5.97
N VAL A 242 7.23 -21.86 5.33
CA VAL A 242 7.96 -22.83 4.50
C VAL A 242 9.37 -23.02 5.03
N TRP A 243 9.93 -24.22 4.92
CA TRP A 243 11.30 -24.52 5.39
C TRP A 243 11.95 -25.66 4.62
N THR A 244 13.28 -25.74 4.70
CA THR A 244 14.08 -26.89 4.27
C THR A 244 13.98 -27.99 5.32
N ASP A 245 13.58 -29.19 4.91
CA ASP A 245 13.29 -30.31 5.80
C ASP A 245 14.11 -31.56 5.47
N MET A 246 14.88 -32.07 6.43
CA MET A 246 15.75 -33.23 6.24
C MET A 246 15.14 -34.57 6.73
N ARG A 247 13.83 -34.66 6.97
CA ARG A 247 13.18 -35.88 7.50
C ARG A 247 13.22 -37.07 6.54
N ASN A 248 13.31 -36.82 5.23
CA ASN A 248 13.29 -37.86 4.21
C ASN A 248 14.68 -38.15 3.62
N ASP A 249 15.49 -37.13 3.36
CA ASP A 249 16.85 -37.24 2.82
C ASP A 249 17.74 -36.01 3.15
N SER A 250 18.51 -35.48 2.18
CA SER A 250 19.35 -34.31 2.37
C SER A 250 18.59 -32.98 2.42
N GLY A 251 17.33 -32.92 1.96
CA GLY A 251 16.50 -31.74 2.09
C GLY A 251 15.34 -31.74 1.09
N ASP A 252 14.13 -31.61 1.61
CA ASP A 252 12.88 -31.37 0.89
C ASP A 252 12.33 -29.98 1.28
N ILE A 253 11.32 -29.46 0.57
CA ILE A 253 10.58 -28.26 1.04
C ILE A 253 9.27 -28.68 1.65
N TYR A 254 9.06 -28.29 2.91
CA TYR A 254 7.81 -28.45 3.64
C TYR A 254 7.20 -27.10 3.97
N ALA A 255 5.92 -27.13 4.32
CA ALA A 255 5.17 -25.97 4.75
C ALA A 255 4.19 -26.32 5.87
N ALA A 256 3.73 -25.29 6.58
CA ALA A 256 2.67 -25.38 7.57
C ALA A 256 1.70 -24.22 7.40
N ASP A 257 0.40 -24.53 7.48
CA ASP A 257 -0.65 -23.55 7.71
C ASP A 257 -0.78 -23.33 9.22
N ILE A 258 -0.51 -22.10 9.66
CA ILE A 258 -0.54 -21.65 11.06
C ILE A 258 -1.73 -20.72 11.34
N SER A 259 -2.76 -20.73 10.49
CA SER A 259 -3.96 -19.89 10.67
C SER A 259 -4.79 -20.22 11.91
N ASP A 260 -4.59 -21.41 12.49
CA ASP A 260 -5.13 -21.83 13.78
C ASP A 260 -4.00 -22.43 14.61
N TRP A 261 -3.53 -21.66 15.60
CA TRP A 261 -2.45 -22.07 16.49
C TRP A 261 -2.72 -23.38 17.26
N ASN A 262 -3.99 -23.78 17.43
CA ASN A 262 -4.35 -25.04 18.08
C ASN A 262 -4.29 -26.24 17.12
N ASN A 263 -4.16 -25.99 15.83
CA ASN A 263 -4.20 -27.00 14.78
C ASN A 263 -3.31 -26.59 13.61
N ILE A 264 -2.01 -26.48 13.87
CA ILE A 264 -1.00 -26.26 12.84
C ILE A 264 -0.97 -27.46 11.89
N ARG A 265 -1.04 -27.21 10.59
CA ARG A 265 -1.15 -28.27 9.56
C ARG A 265 0.08 -28.29 8.67
N GLU A 266 0.97 -29.23 8.93
CA GLU A 266 2.14 -29.49 8.07
C GLU A 266 1.76 -30.22 6.76
N PHE A 267 2.43 -29.87 5.67
CA PHE A 267 2.32 -30.56 4.38
C PHE A 267 3.58 -30.37 3.52
N PRO A 268 3.94 -31.35 2.66
CA PRO A 268 5.09 -31.21 1.76
C PRO A 268 4.77 -30.30 0.57
N ILE A 269 5.71 -29.42 0.21
CA ILE A 269 5.69 -28.67 -1.06
C ILE A 269 6.32 -29.52 -2.17
N VAL A 270 7.53 -30.02 -1.92
CA VAL A 270 8.24 -30.91 -2.84
C VAL A 270 8.90 -32.02 -2.04
N ARG A 271 8.82 -33.25 -2.56
CA ARG A 271 9.55 -34.42 -2.03
C ARG A 271 10.27 -35.12 -3.16
N ARG A 272 11.57 -34.92 -3.29
CA ARG A 272 12.35 -35.48 -4.41
C ARG A 272 13.75 -35.85 -3.95
N PRO A 273 14.32 -36.95 -4.48
CA PRO A 273 15.69 -37.33 -4.13
C PRO A 273 16.68 -36.18 -4.38
N GLY A 274 17.44 -35.80 -3.36
CA GLY A 274 18.47 -34.78 -3.47
C GLY A 274 18.31 -33.69 -2.42
N LEU A 275 18.81 -32.50 -2.72
CA LEU A 275 18.72 -31.35 -1.84
C LEU A 275 17.87 -30.28 -2.52
N GLN A 276 16.68 -30.09 -1.98
CA GLN A 276 15.86 -28.90 -2.15
C GLN A 276 15.97 -28.05 -0.88
N HIS A 277 16.32 -26.78 -1.04
CA HIS A 277 16.65 -25.90 0.08
C HIS A 277 16.45 -24.42 -0.27
N GLN A 278 16.67 -23.56 0.73
CA GLN A 278 16.56 -22.09 0.62
C GLN A 278 15.18 -21.68 0.08
N PRO A 279 14.07 -22.14 0.70
CA PRO A 279 12.75 -21.72 0.26
C PRO A 279 12.52 -20.25 0.61
N ALA A 280 11.82 -19.56 -0.26
CA ALA A 280 11.19 -18.27 0.04
C ALA A 280 9.75 -18.31 -0.48
N ILE A 281 8.87 -17.56 0.17
CA ILE A 281 7.44 -17.54 -0.14
C ILE A 281 6.94 -16.11 -0.22
N ASP A 282 6.13 -15.84 -1.24
CA ASP A 282 5.31 -14.63 -1.34
C ASP A 282 3.97 -14.94 -1.99
N GLY A 283 2.88 -14.48 -1.37
CA GLY A 283 1.53 -14.82 -1.80
C GLY A 283 1.30 -16.34 -1.84
N CYS A 284 1.05 -16.83 -3.05
CA CYS A 284 0.85 -18.26 -3.32
C CYS A 284 2.09 -18.94 -3.91
N LEU A 285 3.17 -18.21 -4.19
CA LEU A 285 4.35 -18.73 -4.86
C LEU A 285 5.44 -19.08 -3.84
N VAL A 286 5.98 -20.29 -3.96
CA VAL A 286 7.13 -20.77 -3.20
C VAL A 286 8.28 -20.98 -4.17
N THR A 287 9.36 -20.22 -4.01
CA THR A 287 10.60 -20.41 -4.76
C THR A 287 11.59 -21.19 -3.92
N TYR A 288 12.43 -22.01 -4.56
CA TYR A 288 13.45 -22.79 -3.88
C TYR A 288 14.57 -23.20 -4.83
N CYS A 289 15.72 -23.59 -4.28
CA CYS A 289 16.83 -24.14 -5.03
C CYS A 289 16.78 -25.68 -5.01
N ASP A 290 16.94 -26.30 -6.17
CA ASP A 290 16.96 -27.76 -6.38
C ASP A 290 18.33 -28.16 -6.94
N GLY A 291 19.23 -28.61 -6.08
CA GLY A 291 20.62 -28.90 -6.44
C GLY A 291 21.55 -29.07 -5.24
N GLY A 292 22.81 -28.67 -5.39
CA GLY A 292 23.80 -28.81 -4.31
C GLY A 292 23.89 -27.56 -3.44
N THR A 293 24.65 -27.66 -2.35
CA THR A 293 24.88 -26.54 -1.41
C THR A 293 25.36 -25.25 -2.10
N TYR A 294 26.15 -25.37 -3.17
CA TYR A 294 26.73 -24.23 -3.90
C TYR A 294 25.90 -23.76 -5.10
N GLY A 295 24.71 -24.31 -5.25
CA GLY A 295 23.79 -23.92 -6.30
C GLY A 295 23.07 -25.08 -6.95
N GLY A 296 21.94 -24.72 -7.54
CA GLY A 296 21.01 -25.64 -8.16
C GLY A 296 20.11 -24.93 -9.14
N SER A 297 19.13 -25.66 -9.63
CA SER A 297 18.08 -25.09 -10.46
C SER A 297 17.12 -24.31 -9.56
N ILE A 298 16.81 -23.07 -9.91
CA ILE A 298 15.76 -22.31 -9.24
C ILE A 298 14.41 -22.86 -9.72
N ARG A 299 13.53 -23.18 -8.79
CA ARG A 299 12.22 -23.80 -9.00
C ARG A 299 11.13 -22.95 -8.36
N LEU A 300 9.91 -23.15 -8.83
CA LEU A 300 8.71 -22.52 -8.28
C LEU A 300 7.61 -23.57 -8.09
N ALA A 301 6.88 -23.42 -7.00
CA ALA A 301 5.62 -24.10 -6.74
C ALA A 301 4.54 -23.05 -6.42
N CYS A 302 3.29 -23.39 -6.68
CA CYS A 302 2.14 -22.55 -6.32
C CYS A 302 1.21 -23.31 -5.37
N LEU A 303 0.82 -22.64 -4.29
CA LEU A 303 -0.21 -23.08 -3.36
C LEU A 303 -1.57 -22.65 -3.87
N THR A 304 -2.45 -23.62 -4.10
CA THR A 304 -3.87 -23.32 -4.33
C THR A 304 -4.56 -22.94 -3.04
N ARG A 305 -5.70 -22.24 -3.11
CA ARG A 305 -6.49 -21.90 -1.92
C ARG A 305 -6.95 -23.14 -1.14
N GLY A 306 -7.19 -24.24 -1.86
CA GLY A 306 -7.54 -25.54 -1.26
C GLY A 306 -6.38 -26.31 -0.64
N GLY A 307 -5.16 -25.74 -0.60
CA GLY A 307 -3.96 -26.36 -0.03
C GLY A 307 -3.27 -27.39 -0.94
N SER A 308 -3.70 -27.52 -2.20
CA SER A 308 -2.96 -28.33 -3.18
C SER A 308 -1.74 -27.57 -3.71
N VAL A 309 -0.65 -28.30 -3.95
CA VAL A 309 0.60 -27.75 -4.49
C VAL A 309 0.68 -28.02 -5.99
N LEU A 310 0.96 -26.98 -6.78
CA LEU A 310 1.17 -27.04 -8.22
C LEU A 310 2.65 -26.81 -8.53
N ASP A 311 3.27 -27.67 -9.32
CA ASP A 311 4.61 -27.44 -9.85
C ASP A 311 4.55 -26.37 -10.94
N VAL A 312 5.41 -25.34 -10.84
CA VAL A 312 5.47 -24.24 -11.81
C VAL A 312 6.72 -24.43 -12.67
N THR A 313 6.49 -24.84 -13.93
CA THR A 313 7.59 -24.99 -14.89
C THR A 313 8.02 -23.63 -15.44
N LEU A 314 9.23 -23.19 -15.08
CA LEU A 314 9.81 -21.98 -15.64
C LEU A 314 10.30 -22.18 -17.07
N GLN A 315 10.06 -21.18 -17.92
CA GLN A 315 10.54 -21.19 -19.31
C GLN A 315 12.03 -20.81 -19.35
N GLY A 316 12.91 -21.80 -19.20
CA GLY A 316 14.36 -21.60 -19.26
C GLY A 316 15.12 -22.44 -18.24
N SER A 317 16.42 -22.19 -18.12
CA SER A 317 17.26 -22.80 -17.09
C SER A 317 17.80 -21.72 -16.17
N TYR A 318 17.22 -21.63 -14.99
CA TYR A 318 17.61 -20.69 -13.94
C TYR A 318 18.49 -21.45 -12.95
N TYR A 319 19.74 -21.04 -12.80
CA TYR A 319 20.71 -21.70 -11.92
C TYR A 319 21.28 -20.68 -10.94
N GLY A 320 21.38 -21.04 -9.66
CA GLY A 320 21.93 -20.17 -8.62
C GLY A 320 21.64 -20.63 -7.20
N VAL A 321 21.70 -19.66 -6.29
CA VAL A 321 21.46 -19.73 -4.84
C VAL A 321 20.69 -18.49 -4.39
N TRP A 322 20.15 -18.53 -3.16
CA TRP A 322 19.31 -17.49 -2.55
C TRP A 322 18.18 -17.01 -3.45
N PRO A 323 17.29 -17.91 -3.89
CA PRO A 323 16.08 -17.46 -4.56
C PRO A 323 15.18 -16.72 -3.56
N VAL A 324 14.81 -15.50 -3.88
CA VAL A 324 13.83 -14.70 -3.15
C VAL A 324 12.75 -14.25 -4.13
N ILE A 325 11.51 -14.19 -3.67
CA ILE A 325 10.38 -13.75 -4.48
C ILE A 325 9.59 -12.68 -3.74
N ASP A 326 9.21 -11.62 -4.45
CA ASP A 326 8.29 -10.58 -3.99
C ASP A 326 7.33 -10.25 -5.16
N GLY A 327 6.04 -10.55 -4.96
CA GLY A 327 5.02 -10.55 -6.00
C GLY A 327 5.43 -11.41 -7.20
N ASP A 328 5.67 -10.73 -8.32
CA ASP A 328 6.12 -11.34 -9.57
C ASP A 328 7.63 -11.27 -9.78
N THR A 329 8.38 -10.68 -8.85
CA THR A 329 9.82 -10.46 -9.01
C THR A 329 10.59 -11.57 -8.30
N LEU A 330 11.18 -12.48 -9.08
CA LEU A 330 12.10 -13.51 -8.61
C LEU A 330 13.53 -12.99 -8.71
N VAL A 331 14.26 -12.98 -7.60
CA VAL A 331 15.67 -12.60 -7.51
C VAL A 331 16.51 -13.79 -7.07
N TRP A 332 17.71 -13.93 -7.62
CA TRP A 332 18.68 -14.96 -7.19
C TRP A 332 20.10 -14.54 -7.57
N VAL A 333 21.09 -15.25 -7.03
CA VAL A 333 22.50 -15.07 -7.42
C VAL A 333 22.98 -16.33 -8.12
N ARG A 334 23.51 -16.23 -9.36
CA ARG A 334 23.97 -17.41 -10.14
C ARG A 334 25.14 -18.16 -9.48
N GLY A 335 25.90 -17.45 -8.66
CA GLY A 335 26.95 -17.92 -7.76
C GLY A 335 27.60 -16.70 -7.12
N ILE A 336 28.39 -16.86 -6.06
CA ILE A 336 28.92 -15.74 -5.26
C ILE A 336 29.74 -14.69 -6.05
N PHE A 337 30.12 -14.97 -7.31
CA PHE A 337 30.84 -14.07 -8.22
C PHE A 337 29.94 -13.27 -9.18
N SER A 338 28.63 -13.53 -9.20
CA SER A 338 27.69 -12.90 -10.13
C SER A 338 26.77 -11.95 -9.41
N GLU A 339 26.48 -10.81 -10.04
CA GLU A 339 25.47 -9.87 -9.57
C GLU A 339 24.11 -10.56 -9.39
N PRO A 340 23.28 -10.07 -8.45
CA PRO A 340 21.88 -10.48 -8.35
C PRO A 340 21.19 -10.38 -9.70
N GLN A 341 20.56 -11.48 -10.10
CA GLN A 341 19.72 -11.60 -11.28
C GLN A 341 18.27 -11.43 -10.85
N ALA A 342 17.43 -10.92 -11.76
CA ALA A 342 16.00 -10.88 -11.56
C ALA A 342 15.25 -11.42 -12.78
N ALA A 343 14.06 -11.93 -12.55
CA ALA A 343 13.09 -12.28 -13.58
C ALA A 343 11.68 -11.93 -13.10
N GLN A 344 10.84 -11.52 -14.03
CA GLN A 344 9.41 -11.37 -13.78
C GLN A 344 8.70 -12.68 -14.08
N VAL A 345 7.92 -13.16 -13.13
CA VAL A 345 7.19 -14.42 -13.16
C VAL A 345 5.71 -14.11 -13.21
N GLN A 346 5.12 -14.20 -14.39
CA GLN A 346 3.69 -14.10 -14.58
C GLN A 346 3.11 -15.51 -14.63
N PHE A 347 2.58 -15.96 -13.49
CA PHE A 347 1.97 -17.27 -13.33
C PHE A 347 0.47 -17.17 -13.09
N ALA A 348 -0.30 -18.11 -13.66
CA ALA A 348 -1.72 -18.28 -13.42
C ALA A 348 -2.17 -19.73 -13.62
N TYR A 349 -3.09 -20.15 -12.76
CA TYR A 349 -3.93 -21.33 -12.97
C TYR A 349 -5.40 -20.95 -12.84
N SER A 350 -6.27 -21.68 -13.54
CA SER A 350 -7.72 -21.62 -13.38
C SER A 350 -8.22 -22.86 -12.63
N ILE A 351 -9.29 -22.71 -11.85
CA ILE A 351 -9.96 -23.77 -11.12
C ILE A 351 -11.47 -23.55 -11.15
N GLY A 352 -12.25 -24.62 -11.35
CA GLY A 352 -13.71 -24.52 -11.21
C GLY A 352 -14.10 -24.23 -9.76
N GLY A 353 -15.01 -23.28 -9.53
CA GLY A 353 -15.44 -22.86 -8.19
C GLY A 353 -14.51 -21.84 -7.50
N GLY A 354 -13.62 -21.19 -8.26
CA GLY A 354 -12.83 -20.06 -7.77
C GLY A 354 -13.70 -18.85 -7.42
N ASP A 355 -13.24 -18.03 -6.47
CA ASP A 355 -13.97 -16.82 -6.02
C ASP A 355 -13.74 -15.61 -6.94
N VAL A 356 -12.88 -15.75 -7.95
CA VAL A 356 -12.60 -14.72 -8.95
C VAL A 356 -12.97 -15.29 -10.31
N GLU A 357 -13.70 -14.52 -11.10
CA GLU A 357 -14.13 -14.93 -12.43
C GLU A 357 -13.71 -13.89 -13.47
N ASN A 358 -13.09 -14.36 -14.56
CA ASN A 358 -13.03 -13.57 -15.79
C ASN A 358 -14.33 -13.82 -16.56
N LEU A 359 -15.27 -12.87 -16.46
CA LEU A 359 -16.61 -12.97 -17.05
C LEU A 359 -16.57 -13.04 -18.58
N THR A 360 -15.59 -12.39 -19.19
CA THR A 360 -15.43 -12.39 -20.65
C THR A 360 -15.02 -13.77 -21.17
N ARG A 361 -14.26 -14.52 -20.37
CA ARG A 361 -13.69 -15.83 -20.75
C ARG A 361 -14.38 -17.02 -20.11
N GLY A 362 -15.24 -16.80 -19.12
CA GLY A 362 -15.93 -17.85 -18.35
C GLY A 362 -14.96 -18.75 -17.56
N ARG A 363 -13.85 -18.18 -17.09
CA ARG A 363 -12.82 -18.90 -16.31
C ARG A 363 -12.79 -18.40 -14.88
N GLN A 364 -12.59 -19.32 -13.95
CA GLN A 364 -12.57 -19.05 -12.51
C GLN A 364 -11.19 -19.31 -11.92
N TYR A 365 -10.87 -18.56 -10.87
CA TYR A 365 -9.56 -18.41 -10.26
C TYR A 365 -9.71 -18.28 -8.73
N ASP A 366 -8.71 -18.76 -8.00
CA ASP A 366 -8.64 -18.50 -6.55
C ASP A 366 -8.05 -17.11 -6.22
N TYR A 367 -7.27 -16.53 -7.15
CA TYR A 367 -6.50 -15.29 -6.96
C TYR A 367 -6.83 -14.27 -8.06
N ILE A 368 -6.92 -12.99 -7.67
CA ILE A 368 -7.16 -11.87 -8.59
C ILE A 368 -5.99 -11.73 -9.56
N GLN A 369 -4.75 -11.86 -9.07
CA GLN A 369 -3.55 -11.74 -9.89
C GLN A 369 -3.52 -12.80 -11.01
N HIS A 370 -3.99 -14.01 -10.75
CA HIS A 370 -4.04 -15.07 -11.77
C HIS A 370 -5.04 -14.75 -12.88
N ALA A 371 -6.21 -14.20 -12.52
CA ALA A 371 -7.17 -13.72 -13.50
C ALA A 371 -6.57 -12.59 -14.35
N ILE A 372 -5.85 -11.65 -13.72
CA ILE A 372 -5.16 -10.55 -14.43
C ILE A 372 -4.08 -11.10 -15.38
N VAL A 373 -3.26 -12.06 -14.94
CA VAL A 373 -2.19 -12.66 -15.77
C VAL A 373 -2.74 -13.30 -17.04
N GLU A 374 -3.88 -13.97 -16.98
CA GLU A 374 -4.51 -14.62 -18.15
C GLU A 374 -5.36 -13.67 -19.01
N ALA A 375 -5.84 -12.57 -18.44
CA ALA A 375 -6.76 -11.66 -19.11
C ALA A 375 -6.16 -10.97 -20.34
N GLU A 376 -7.01 -10.65 -21.30
CA GLU A 376 -6.69 -9.83 -22.46
C GLU A 376 -7.27 -8.42 -22.32
N PRO A 377 -6.78 -7.42 -23.09
CA PRO A 377 -7.40 -6.10 -23.13
C PRO A 377 -8.91 -6.18 -23.43
N GLY A 378 -9.71 -5.53 -22.58
CA GLY A 378 -11.18 -5.52 -22.65
C GLY A 378 -11.86 -6.55 -21.73
N ASP A 379 -11.11 -7.44 -21.08
CA ASP A 379 -11.69 -8.40 -20.14
C ASP A 379 -12.24 -7.73 -18.87
N ILE A 380 -13.23 -8.39 -18.27
CA ILE A 380 -13.84 -8.00 -16.99
C ILE A 380 -13.60 -9.13 -15.98
N ILE A 381 -12.85 -8.81 -14.94
CA ILE A 381 -12.57 -9.69 -13.81
C ILE A 381 -13.49 -9.26 -12.64
N GLN A 382 -14.17 -10.22 -12.05
CA GLN A 382 -15.08 -10.02 -10.92
C GLN A 382 -14.64 -10.87 -9.73
N ALA A 383 -14.53 -10.25 -8.56
CA ALA A 383 -14.12 -10.89 -7.30
C ALA A 383 -15.28 -10.92 -6.29
N ALA A 384 -15.54 -12.09 -5.71
CA ALA A 384 -16.52 -12.25 -4.64
C ALA A 384 -16.10 -11.53 -3.33
N PRO A 385 -17.04 -11.19 -2.44
CA PRO A 385 -16.73 -10.70 -1.11
C PRO A 385 -15.88 -11.70 -0.31
N ARG A 386 -14.59 -11.41 -0.20
CA ARG A 386 -13.59 -12.17 0.56
C ARG A 386 -12.36 -11.29 0.80
N ARG A 387 -11.55 -11.69 1.78
CA ARG A 387 -10.16 -11.24 1.91
C ARG A 387 -9.22 -12.06 1.03
N TYR A 388 -8.69 -11.43 0.00
CA TYR A 388 -7.63 -11.91 -0.89
C TYR A 388 -6.28 -11.43 -0.35
N ARG A 389 -5.41 -12.36 0.02
CA ARG A 389 -4.07 -12.07 0.56
C ARG A 389 -3.06 -12.16 -0.57
N GLU A 390 -2.94 -11.07 -1.30
CA GLU A 390 -2.10 -10.94 -2.49
C GLU A 390 -1.86 -9.47 -2.79
N ASN A 391 -0.74 -9.17 -3.44
CA ASN A 391 -0.50 -7.89 -4.10
C ASN A 391 -0.80 -8.04 -5.59
N ILE A 392 -1.48 -7.05 -6.19
CA ILE A 392 -1.88 -7.11 -7.60
C ILE A 392 -1.13 -6.11 -8.49
N ASN A 393 -0.81 -6.54 -9.71
CA ASN A 393 -0.16 -5.79 -10.75
C ASN A 393 -0.94 -5.93 -12.06
N MET A 394 -1.24 -4.79 -12.68
CA MET A 394 -2.13 -4.72 -13.84
C MET A 394 -1.42 -5.01 -15.18
N TYR A 395 -0.10 -5.10 -15.21
CA TYR A 395 0.69 -5.51 -16.38
C TYR A 395 0.37 -4.79 -17.70
N SER A 396 0.15 -3.47 -17.67
CA SER A 396 -0.23 -2.67 -18.85
C SER A 396 -1.59 -3.05 -19.47
N LYS A 397 -2.39 -3.90 -18.80
CA LYS A 397 -3.62 -4.42 -19.39
C LYS A 397 -4.77 -3.43 -19.24
N ALA A 398 -5.38 -3.09 -20.37
CA ALA A 398 -6.60 -2.32 -20.44
C ALA A 398 -7.82 -3.20 -20.11
N LEU A 399 -7.97 -3.56 -18.83
CA LEU A 399 -9.04 -4.42 -18.32
C LEU A 399 -9.70 -3.81 -17.08
N ARG A 400 -10.87 -4.32 -16.70
CA ARG A 400 -11.57 -3.92 -15.48
C ARG A 400 -11.51 -5.04 -14.44
N VAL A 401 -11.02 -4.75 -13.25
CA VAL A 401 -11.12 -5.62 -12.06
C VAL A 401 -12.14 -5.00 -11.11
N ALA A 402 -13.18 -5.74 -10.79
CA ALA A 402 -14.29 -5.26 -9.96
C ALA A 402 -14.67 -6.24 -8.86
N SER A 403 -15.29 -5.74 -7.79
CA SER A 403 -16.08 -6.61 -6.92
C SER A 403 -17.36 -7.10 -7.62
N MET A 404 -18.08 -8.02 -6.98
CA MET A 404 -19.32 -8.54 -7.52
C MET A 404 -20.40 -7.48 -7.78
N ASP A 405 -20.52 -6.52 -6.88
CA ASP A 405 -21.38 -5.35 -7.04
C ASP A 405 -20.62 -4.11 -6.56
N PRO A 406 -19.96 -3.39 -7.47
CA PRO A 406 -19.12 -2.26 -7.09
C PRO A 406 -19.92 -1.02 -6.64
N ASN A 407 -21.26 -1.05 -6.72
CA ASN A 407 -22.11 0.04 -6.23
C ASN A 407 -22.73 -0.27 -4.86
N ASP A 408 -22.62 -1.51 -4.36
CA ASP A 408 -23.05 -1.88 -3.01
C ASP A 408 -21.88 -1.71 -2.02
N PRO A 409 -21.93 -0.72 -1.09
CA PRO A 409 -20.84 -0.46 -0.16
C PRO A 409 -20.48 -1.67 0.72
N SER A 410 -21.43 -2.56 1.01
CA SER A 410 -21.20 -3.77 1.82
C SER A 410 -20.40 -4.82 1.04
N VAL A 411 -20.65 -4.94 -0.27
CA VAL A 411 -19.89 -5.81 -1.17
C VAL A 411 -18.48 -5.26 -1.35
N VAL A 412 -18.33 -3.96 -1.60
CA VAL A 412 -17.03 -3.29 -1.70
C VAL A 412 -16.20 -3.48 -0.43
N ALA A 413 -16.80 -3.26 0.75
CA ALA A 413 -16.13 -3.44 2.04
C ALA A 413 -15.78 -4.92 2.32
N GLY A 414 -16.54 -5.86 1.77
CA GLY A 414 -16.30 -7.30 1.89
C GLY A 414 -15.28 -7.86 0.89
N THR A 415 -15.08 -7.22 -0.26
CA THR A 415 -14.08 -7.61 -1.28
C THR A 415 -12.76 -6.90 -1.01
N ILE A 416 -11.93 -7.52 -0.17
CA ILE A 416 -10.69 -6.94 0.38
C ILE A 416 -9.48 -7.57 -0.31
N VAL A 417 -8.60 -6.75 -0.86
CA VAL A 417 -7.23 -7.10 -1.25
C VAL A 417 -6.30 -6.60 -0.15
N ASP A 418 -5.60 -7.53 0.48
CA ASP A 418 -4.79 -7.34 1.67
C ASP A 418 -3.31 -7.56 1.32
N GLY A 419 -2.53 -6.49 1.43
CA GLY A 419 -1.09 -6.49 1.14
C GLY A 419 -0.23 -7.15 2.22
N MET A 420 -0.81 -7.64 3.32
CA MET A 420 -0.12 -8.42 4.36
C MET A 420 1.12 -7.74 4.97
N GLY A 421 1.11 -6.42 5.02
CA GLY A 421 2.20 -5.57 5.52
C GLY A 421 3.35 -5.35 4.53
N ARG A 422 3.30 -5.93 3.31
CA ARG A 422 4.39 -5.90 2.33
C ARG A 422 3.97 -5.24 1.02
N GLY A 423 4.85 -4.39 0.47
CA GLY A 423 4.70 -3.79 -0.87
C GLY A 423 3.40 -2.99 -1.11
N PRO A 424 3.22 -2.41 -2.31
CA PRO A 424 1.95 -1.79 -2.69
C PRO A 424 0.84 -2.83 -2.90
N VAL A 425 -0.37 -2.59 -2.40
CA VAL A 425 -1.50 -3.53 -2.60
C VAL A 425 -1.86 -3.65 -4.08
N ALA A 426 -1.90 -2.52 -4.81
CA ALA A 426 -2.10 -2.50 -6.26
C ALA A 426 -1.07 -1.64 -7.00
N SER A 427 -0.51 -2.18 -8.09
CA SER A 427 0.55 -1.55 -8.88
C SER A 427 0.17 -1.32 -10.35
N PHE A 428 0.49 -0.12 -10.84
CA PHE A 428 0.32 0.34 -12.22
C PHE A 428 1.63 0.98 -12.71
N VAL A 429 2.48 0.20 -13.37
CA VAL A 429 3.89 0.58 -13.63
C VAL A 429 4.36 0.35 -15.07
N TYR A 430 3.51 -0.20 -15.95
CA TYR A 430 3.86 -0.60 -17.31
C TYR A 430 3.10 0.19 -18.38
N SER A 431 2.84 1.47 -18.17
CA SER A 431 2.12 2.36 -19.10
C SER A 431 0.61 2.09 -19.22
N GLU A 432 -0.01 1.58 -18.16
CA GLU A 432 -1.46 1.46 -18.03
C GLU A 432 -2.17 2.78 -18.38
N GLY A 433 -3.23 2.68 -19.18
CA GLY A 433 -4.06 3.81 -19.58
C GLY A 433 -5.38 3.88 -18.79
N PRO A 434 -6.29 4.80 -19.15
CA PRO A 434 -7.55 5.01 -18.43
C PRO A 434 -8.54 3.84 -18.52
N GLN A 435 -8.26 2.87 -19.38
CA GLN A 435 -9.02 1.63 -19.52
C GLN A 435 -8.55 0.52 -18.56
N SER A 436 -7.46 0.75 -17.80
CA SER A 436 -7.08 -0.09 -16.66
C SER A 436 -7.85 0.40 -15.44
N VAL A 437 -8.89 -0.34 -15.05
CA VAL A 437 -9.89 0.10 -14.06
C VAL A 437 -9.91 -0.83 -12.85
N LEU A 438 -9.83 -0.26 -11.64
CA LEU A 438 -10.32 -0.93 -10.42
C LEU A 438 -11.67 -0.34 -10.04
N ASP A 439 -12.63 -1.21 -9.73
CA ASP A 439 -14.00 -0.80 -9.44
C ASP A 439 -14.57 -1.52 -8.20
N GLY A 440 -14.76 -0.78 -7.11
CA GLY A 440 -15.42 -1.31 -5.92
C GLY A 440 -14.61 -2.35 -5.15
N LEU A 441 -13.29 -2.18 -5.01
CA LEU A 441 -12.43 -3.02 -4.17
C LEU A 441 -11.98 -2.29 -2.91
N THR A 442 -11.78 -3.02 -1.81
CA THR A 442 -11.06 -2.53 -0.63
C THR A 442 -9.60 -2.93 -0.70
N LEU A 443 -8.66 -1.99 -0.56
CA LEU A 443 -7.21 -2.14 -0.67
C LEU A 443 -6.59 -1.74 0.67
N THR A 444 -5.97 -2.68 1.38
CA THR A 444 -5.55 -2.49 2.77
C THR A 444 -4.23 -3.17 3.13
N ASN A 445 -3.64 -2.73 4.24
CA ASN A 445 -2.49 -3.36 4.87
C ASN A 445 -1.31 -3.59 3.91
N GLY A 446 -1.09 -2.69 2.95
CA GLY A 446 0.15 -2.62 2.18
C GLY A 446 1.11 -1.58 2.75
N SER A 447 2.36 -1.60 2.30
CA SER A 447 3.29 -0.47 2.51
C SER A 447 2.81 0.80 1.81
N THR A 448 1.99 0.66 0.77
CA THR A 448 1.19 1.72 0.13
C THR A 448 -0.09 1.07 -0.41
N GLY A 449 -1.22 1.77 -0.43
CA GLY A 449 -2.45 1.21 -1.01
C GLY A 449 -2.33 1.02 -2.53
N ILE A 450 -2.06 2.09 -3.27
CA ILE A 450 -1.91 2.05 -4.73
C ILE A 450 -0.64 2.77 -5.18
N TYR A 451 0.14 2.14 -6.05
CA TYR A 451 1.32 2.74 -6.66
C TYR A 451 1.16 2.92 -8.17
N CYS A 452 1.35 4.15 -8.66
CA CYS A 452 1.30 4.50 -10.08
C CYS A 452 2.61 5.16 -10.55
N ARG A 453 3.13 4.72 -11.70
CA ARG A 453 4.37 5.27 -12.27
C ARG A 453 4.29 5.49 -13.77
N GLY A 454 4.13 6.75 -14.19
CA GLY A 454 3.98 7.10 -15.61
C GLY A 454 2.73 6.50 -16.25
N THR A 455 1.68 6.30 -15.46
CA THR A 455 0.44 5.62 -15.86
C THR A 455 -0.77 6.51 -15.70
N GLN A 456 -1.89 6.12 -16.32
CA GLN A 456 -3.12 6.90 -16.32
C GLN A 456 -4.38 6.09 -15.95
N PRO A 457 -4.40 5.29 -14.87
CA PRO A 457 -5.51 4.41 -14.55
C PRO A 457 -6.75 5.14 -14.00
N THR A 458 -7.85 4.40 -13.93
CA THR A 458 -9.13 4.86 -13.38
C THR A 458 -9.51 4.02 -12.15
N PHE A 459 -9.92 4.68 -11.07
CA PHE A 459 -10.40 4.06 -9.84
C PHE A 459 -11.83 4.51 -9.57
N ILE A 460 -12.72 3.55 -9.33
CA ILE A 460 -14.15 3.82 -9.14
C ILE A 460 -14.59 3.10 -7.86
N ASN A 461 -15.26 3.79 -6.96
CA ASN A 461 -15.85 3.21 -5.73
C ASN A 461 -14.86 2.39 -4.85
N CYS A 462 -13.55 2.55 -5.05
CA CYS A 462 -12.54 1.83 -4.29
C CYS A 462 -12.39 2.43 -2.88
N ARG A 463 -12.06 1.56 -1.92
CA ARG A 463 -11.69 1.93 -0.54
C ARG A 463 -10.21 1.65 -0.35
N VAL A 464 -9.39 2.68 -0.15
CA VAL A 464 -7.95 2.58 0.09
C VAL A 464 -7.68 2.95 1.54
N VAL A 465 -7.61 1.94 2.41
CA VAL A 465 -7.72 2.13 3.85
C VAL A 465 -6.73 1.30 4.65
N ASP A 466 -6.32 1.82 5.81
CA ASP A 466 -5.47 1.11 6.78
C ASP A 466 -4.17 0.57 6.16
N ASN A 467 -3.55 1.32 5.26
CA ASN A 467 -2.23 1.01 4.73
C ASN A 467 -1.14 1.64 5.63
N LEU A 468 0.01 0.98 5.72
CA LEU A 468 1.11 1.41 6.60
C LEU A 468 1.73 2.74 6.15
N GLY A 469 1.81 2.96 4.83
CA GLY A 469 2.28 4.20 4.23
C GLY A 469 1.14 5.02 3.61
N ALA A 470 1.40 5.64 2.46
CA ALA A 470 0.40 6.45 1.77
C ALA A 470 -0.77 5.60 1.26
N GLY A 471 -1.96 6.19 1.17
CA GLY A 471 -3.09 5.57 0.47
C GLY A 471 -2.74 5.37 -1.01
N MET A 472 -2.26 6.41 -1.68
CA MET A 472 -1.80 6.33 -3.06
C MET A 472 -0.51 7.10 -3.29
N THR A 473 0.40 6.56 -4.09
CA THR A 473 1.66 7.21 -4.48
C THR A 473 1.75 7.32 -6.00
N LEU A 474 1.93 8.54 -6.49
CA LEU A 474 2.06 8.86 -7.92
C LEU A 474 3.46 9.33 -8.27
N SER A 475 4.07 8.72 -9.28
CA SER A 475 5.41 9.09 -9.75
C SER A 475 5.49 9.18 -11.28
N LYS A 476 6.56 9.81 -11.79
CA LYS A 476 6.90 9.89 -13.22
C LYS A 476 5.75 10.41 -14.12
N GLU A 477 5.08 11.49 -13.71
CA GLU A 477 3.99 12.13 -14.46
C GLU A 477 2.75 11.24 -14.61
N SER A 478 2.42 10.48 -13.57
CA SER A 478 1.17 9.72 -13.53
C SER A 478 -0.05 10.65 -13.53
N LYS A 479 -1.14 10.20 -14.15
CA LYS A 479 -2.42 10.94 -14.24
C LYS A 479 -3.60 10.05 -13.89
N VAL A 480 -4.00 10.05 -12.62
CA VAL A 480 -5.06 9.16 -12.13
C VAL A 480 -6.42 9.84 -12.14
N ASN A 481 -7.47 9.07 -12.42
CA ASN A 481 -8.86 9.50 -12.29
C ASN A 481 -9.54 8.69 -11.18
N LEU A 482 -10.12 9.37 -10.19
CA LEU A 482 -10.82 8.75 -9.08
C LEU A 482 -12.27 9.24 -9.05
N ARG A 483 -13.20 8.30 -8.85
CA ARG A 483 -14.62 8.60 -8.69
C ARG A 483 -15.23 7.80 -7.56
N GLY A 484 -15.88 8.44 -6.59
CA GLY A 484 -16.55 7.72 -5.50
C GLY A 484 -15.58 6.99 -4.55
N CYS A 485 -14.28 7.28 -4.62
CA CYS A 485 -13.27 6.59 -3.82
C CYS A 485 -13.17 7.14 -2.39
N LEU A 486 -12.94 6.24 -1.44
CA LEU A 486 -12.56 6.55 -0.07
C LEU A 486 -11.07 6.27 0.11
N ILE A 487 -10.30 7.27 0.55
CA ILE A 487 -8.88 7.14 0.90
C ILE A 487 -8.72 7.60 2.34
N ALA A 488 -8.66 6.65 3.28
CA ALA A 488 -8.73 7.00 4.69
C ALA A 488 -7.90 6.12 5.61
N ASP A 489 -7.58 6.65 6.78
CA ASP A 489 -6.96 5.88 7.87
C ASP A 489 -5.59 5.26 7.50
N ASN A 490 -4.89 5.84 6.51
CA ASN A 490 -3.56 5.39 6.10
C ASN A 490 -2.45 6.06 6.94
N GLY A 491 -1.36 5.33 7.19
CA GLY A 491 -0.22 5.77 8.00
C GLY A 491 0.65 6.85 7.36
N GLY A 492 0.43 7.18 6.09
CA GLY A 492 1.09 8.26 5.36
C GLY A 492 0.12 9.32 4.83
N HIS A 493 0.45 9.94 3.70
CA HIS A 493 -0.46 10.84 2.97
C HIS A 493 -1.67 10.09 2.42
N GLY A 494 -2.80 10.77 2.24
CA GLY A 494 -3.92 10.20 1.48
C GLY A 494 -3.48 9.90 0.04
N ILE A 495 -3.10 10.95 -0.70
CA ILE A 495 -2.44 10.84 -2.01
C ILE A 495 -1.13 11.61 -1.99
N ASP A 496 -0.01 10.91 -2.18
CA ASP A 496 1.33 11.47 -2.35
C ASP A 496 1.70 11.60 -3.83
N MET A 497 2.09 12.81 -4.25
CA MET A 497 2.39 13.17 -5.63
C MET A 497 3.71 13.95 -5.73
N PRO A 498 4.87 13.35 -5.39
CA PRO A 498 6.15 14.03 -5.43
C PRO A 498 6.45 14.57 -6.84
N ALA A 499 6.69 15.89 -6.92
CA ALA A 499 7.10 16.52 -8.17
C ALA A 499 8.60 16.30 -8.38
N VAL A 500 9.01 15.94 -9.59
CA VAL A 500 10.41 15.60 -9.89
C VAL A 500 11.03 16.70 -10.74
N ALA A 501 12.18 17.21 -10.29
CA ALA A 501 13.00 18.11 -11.09
C ALA A 501 13.60 17.35 -12.29
N ASP A 502 13.44 17.89 -13.49
CA ASP A 502 14.04 17.38 -14.71
C ASP A 502 14.74 18.53 -15.47
N GLY A 503 16.02 18.71 -15.13
CA GLY A 503 16.81 19.84 -15.61
C GLY A 503 16.24 21.17 -15.11
N ARG A 504 15.73 21.99 -16.04
CA ARG A 504 15.08 23.29 -15.74
C ARG A 504 13.56 23.20 -15.62
N PHE A 505 12.99 22.01 -15.80
CA PHE A 505 11.55 21.78 -15.75
C PHE A 505 11.18 21.02 -14.47
N MET A 506 9.96 21.23 -13.98
CA MET A 506 9.36 20.40 -12.95
C MET A 506 8.32 19.50 -13.63
N ARG A 507 8.44 18.20 -13.43
CA ARG A 507 7.47 17.20 -13.87
C ARG A 507 6.48 16.94 -12.74
N TYR A 508 5.19 17.06 -13.06
CA TYR A 508 4.10 17.00 -12.09
C TYR A 508 3.21 15.79 -12.35
N ASN A 509 2.77 15.15 -11.28
CA ASN A 509 1.70 14.16 -11.33
C ASN A 509 0.33 14.86 -11.22
N LEU A 510 -0.70 14.25 -11.81
CA LEU A 510 -2.06 14.78 -11.80
C LEU A 510 -3.00 13.76 -11.13
N ALA A 511 -3.83 14.22 -10.21
CA ALA A 511 -4.91 13.42 -9.65
C ALA A 511 -6.21 14.19 -9.82
N THR A 512 -7.16 13.60 -10.56
CA THR A 512 -8.52 14.14 -10.71
C THR A 512 -9.46 13.32 -9.83
N LEU A 513 -10.06 13.98 -8.84
CA LEU A 513 -10.97 13.35 -7.88
C LEU A 513 -12.37 13.94 -8.08
N VAL A 514 -13.36 13.05 -8.13
CA VAL A 514 -14.79 13.40 -8.23
C VAL A 514 -15.57 12.58 -7.21
N ASN A 515 -16.36 13.21 -6.33
CA ASN A 515 -17.11 12.47 -5.30
C ASN A 515 -16.22 11.60 -4.39
N CYS A 516 -15.00 12.07 -4.10
CA CYS A 516 -14.05 11.33 -3.28
C CYS A 516 -13.99 11.84 -1.84
N ILE A 517 -13.68 10.95 -0.92
CA ILE A 517 -13.39 11.25 0.48
C ILE A 517 -11.92 10.95 0.74
N VAL A 518 -11.16 11.94 1.21
CA VAL A 518 -9.76 11.78 1.63
C VAL A 518 -9.62 12.23 3.08
N ALA A 519 -9.60 11.29 4.02
CA ALA A 519 -9.79 11.63 5.43
C ALA A 519 -8.99 10.79 6.42
N ARG A 520 -8.68 11.35 7.59
CA ARG A 520 -8.04 10.61 8.71
C ARG A 520 -6.72 9.92 8.36
N ASN A 521 -6.02 10.38 7.34
CA ASN A 521 -4.66 9.91 7.05
C ASN A 521 -3.67 10.61 7.99
N GLN A 522 -2.60 9.92 8.40
CA GLN A 522 -1.60 10.47 9.33
C GLN A 522 -0.73 11.59 8.70
N GLY A 523 -0.68 11.66 7.37
CA GLY A 523 -0.06 12.74 6.62
C GLY A 523 -1.06 13.82 6.18
N CYS A 524 -0.66 14.63 5.19
CA CYS A 524 -1.60 15.46 4.42
C CYS A 524 -2.65 14.62 3.67
N GLY A 525 -3.84 15.17 3.43
CA GLY A 525 -4.84 14.53 2.58
C GLY A 525 -4.34 14.40 1.14
N LEU A 526 -4.01 15.52 0.51
CA LEU A 526 -3.39 15.58 -0.82
C LEU A 526 -2.03 16.27 -0.73
N ALA A 527 -0.95 15.61 -1.15
CA ALA A 527 0.41 16.11 -1.06
C ALA A 527 1.10 16.18 -2.43
N GLY A 528 1.77 17.30 -2.69
CA GLY A 528 2.55 17.53 -3.90
C GLY A 528 1.73 17.90 -5.15
N SER A 529 2.45 17.99 -6.27
CA SER A 529 2.00 18.24 -7.65
C SER A 529 0.69 19.05 -7.85
N MET A 530 -0.22 18.60 -8.72
CA MET A 530 -1.40 19.36 -9.15
C MET A 530 -2.68 18.50 -9.04
N PRO A 531 -3.32 18.44 -7.86
CA PRO A 531 -4.61 17.79 -7.71
C PRO A 531 -5.75 18.68 -8.24
N THR A 532 -6.77 18.03 -8.81
CA THR A 532 -8.06 18.62 -9.15
C THR A 532 -9.14 17.88 -8.35
N THR A 533 -9.95 18.61 -7.59
CA THR A 533 -11.05 18.05 -6.81
C THR A 533 -12.37 18.69 -7.21
N MET A 534 -13.39 17.86 -7.39
CA MET A 534 -14.77 18.28 -7.66
C MET A 534 -15.70 17.45 -6.78
N ASN A 535 -16.57 18.09 -6.01
CA ASN A 535 -17.49 17.39 -5.09
C ASN A 535 -16.70 16.46 -4.15
N CYS A 536 -15.62 16.91 -3.53
CA CYS A 536 -14.79 16.06 -2.69
C CYS A 536 -14.80 16.54 -1.24
N THR A 537 -14.57 15.62 -0.30
CA THR A 537 -14.36 15.94 1.11
C THR A 537 -12.93 15.57 1.51
N VAL A 538 -12.13 16.56 1.89
CA VAL A 538 -10.76 16.38 2.41
C VAL A 538 -10.71 16.84 3.86
N ALA A 539 -10.82 15.90 4.80
CA ALA A 539 -11.09 16.27 6.20
C ALA A 539 -10.40 15.37 7.24
N TYR A 540 -10.13 15.92 8.42
CA TYR A 540 -9.56 15.18 9.56
C TYR A 540 -8.23 14.48 9.29
N ASN A 541 -7.47 14.86 8.25
CA ASN A 541 -6.11 14.35 8.06
C ASN A 541 -5.19 15.01 9.09
N HIS A 542 -4.22 14.29 9.63
CA HIS A 542 -3.36 14.81 10.70
C HIS A 542 -2.36 15.87 10.18
N GLY A 543 -2.02 15.85 8.88
CA GLY A 543 -1.26 16.90 8.20
C GLY A 543 -2.11 18.07 7.68
N ASN A 544 -1.67 18.68 6.58
CA ASN A 544 -2.49 19.68 5.87
C ASN A 544 -3.63 18.98 5.13
N GLY A 545 -4.75 19.67 4.84
CA GLY A 545 -5.76 19.11 3.96
C GLY A 545 -5.18 18.89 2.56
N ILE A 546 -4.74 19.99 1.93
CA ILE A 546 -4.10 20.00 0.61
C ILE A 546 -2.79 20.77 0.72
N ASN A 547 -1.66 20.12 0.47
CA ASN A 547 -0.35 20.74 0.32
C ASN A 547 0.17 20.49 -1.09
N ALA A 548 -0.13 21.39 -2.03
CA ALA A 548 0.08 21.15 -3.45
C ALA A 548 0.64 22.37 -4.19
N ALA A 549 1.31 22.13 -5.31
CA ALA A 549 1.93 23.20 -6.09
C ALA A 549 0.87 24.08 -6.77
N ARG A 550 -0.13 23.45 -7.39
CA ARG A 550 -1.21 24.12 -8.14
C ARG A 550 -2.55 23.38 -8.01
N PRO A 551 -3.20 23.38 -6.84
CA PRO A 551 -4.48 22.70 -6.68
C PRO A 551 -5.62 23.47 -7.35
N THR A 552 -6.57 22.71 -7.91
CA THR A 552 -7.90 23.18 -8.32
C THR A 552 -8.94 22.50 -7.42
N VAL A 553 -9.76 23.29 -6.74
CA VAL A 553 -10.76 22.81 -5.78
C VAL A 553 -12.10 23.45 -6.11
N VAL A 554 -13.07 22.63 -6.51
CA VAL A 554 -14.41 23.09 -6.90
C VAL A 554 -15.46 22.29 -6.15
N ASN A 555 -16.50 22.97 -5.65
CA ASN A 555 -17.63 22.32 -4.99
C ASN A 555 -17.24 21.33 -3.87
N SER A 556 -16.17 21.62 -3.13
CA SER A 556 -15.53 20.66 -2.23
C SER A 556 -15.46 21.19 -0.79
N ILE A 557 -15.29 20.29 0.16
CA ILE A 557 -15.14 20.62 1.59
C ILE A 557 -13.72 20.27 2.02
N VAL A 558 -12.97 21.24 2.55
CA VAL A 558 -11.67 21.02 3.19
C VAL A 558 -11.73 21.50 4.64
N TRP A 559 -11.81 20.55 5.58
CA TRP A 559 -12.25 20.85 6.93
C TRP A 559 -11.52 20.05 8.01
N ALA A 560 -11.23 20.69 9.15
CA ALA A 560 -10.68 20.04 10.36
C ALA A 560 -9.42 19.20 10.14
N ASN A 561 -8.57 19.53 9.16
CA ASN A 561 -7.25 18.93 9.03
C ASN A 561 -6.30 19.50 10.10
N GLY A 562 -5.31 18.72 10.55
CA GLY A 562 -4.49 19.00 11.72
C GLY A 562 -3.58 20.23 11.59
N ASN A 563 -3.20 20.61 10.36
CA ASN A 563 -2.46 21.84 10.06
C ASN A 563 -3.32 22.82 9.23
N THR A 564 -2.75 23.42 8.18
CA THR A 564 -3.48 24.31 7.29
C THR A 564 -4.41 23.51 6.39
N GLN A 565 -5.62 24.01 6.15
CA GLN A 565 -6.55 23.35 5.23
C GLN A 565 -5.95 23.28 3.83
N ILE A 566 -5.37 24.39 3.36
CA ILE A 566 -4.73 24.47 2.04
C ILE A 566 -3.41 25.24 2.16
N LEU A 567 -2.32 24.58 1.80
CA LEU A 567 -0.99 25.15 1.63
C LEU A 567 -0.62 25.08 0.16
N ALA A 568 -0.74 26.21 -0.55
CA ALA A 568 -0.45 26.29 -1.97
C ALA A 568 0.06 27.69 -2.35
N GLY A 569 0.84 27.76 -3.44
CA GLY A 569 1.31 29.04 -4.00
C GLY A 569 0.28 29.65 -4.96
N PHE A 570 0.00 28.94 -6.06
CA PHE A 570 -1.07 29.30 -7.02
C PHE A 570 -2.20 28.30 -6.86
N SER A 571 -3.45 28.74 -6.73
CA SER A 571 -4.60 27.85 -6.59
C SER A 571 -5.84 28.46 -7.26
N VAL A 572 -6.77 27.59 -7.65
CA VAL A 572 -8.12 27.98 -8.09
C VAL A 572 -9.11 27.27 -7.19
N ILE A 573 -9.80 28.02 -6.34
CA ILE A 573 -10.72 27.47 -5.34
C ILE A 573 -12.04 28.21 -5.45
N LEU A 574 -13.09 27.49 -5.84
CA LEU A 574 -14.39 28.06 -6.18
C LEU A 574 -15.50 27.21 -5.56
N PHE A 575 -16.59 27.84 -5.13
CA PHE A 575 -17.77 27.16 -4.58
C PHE A 575 -17.45 26.12 -3.51
N SER A 576 -16.45 26.38 -2.65
CA SER A 576 -15.96 25.38 -1.70
C SER A 576 -16.05 25.85 -0.26
N ASN A 577 -16.22 24.92 0.67
CA ASN A 577 -16.20 25.21 2.11
C ASN A 577 -14.82 24.92 2.69
N ILE A 578 -14.11 25.97 3.12
CA ILE A 578 -12.73 25.86 3.63
C ILE A 578 -12.66 26.43 5.04
N MET A 579 -12.27 25.60 6.02
CA MET A 579 -12.12 26.06 7.41
C MET A 579 -11.08 27.19 7.51
N GLY A 580 -11.48 28.31 8.13
CA GLY A 580 -10.66 29.51 8.27
C GLY A 580 -10.70 30.43 7.04
N GLY A 581 -11.53 30.09 6.05
CA GLY A 581 -11.79 30.87 4.85
C GLY A 581 -10.72 30.74 3.78
N TRP A 582 -11.13 30.90 2.52
CA TRP A 582 -10.22 30.97 1.38
C TRP A 582 -10.73 31.95 0.32
N PRO A 583 -9.87 32.86 -0.21
CA PRO A 583 -10.28 33.76 -1.27
C PRO A 583 -10.68 33.00 -2.54
N GLY A 584 -11.84 33.34 -3.08
CA GLY A 584 -12.33 32.78 -4.33
C GLY A 584 -13.84 32.89 -4.41
N MET A 585 -14.34 32.80 -5.63
CA MET A 585 -15.75 32.94 -5.94
C MET A 585 -16.59 31.92 -5.14
N SER A 586 -17.56 32.42 -4.38
CA SER A 586 -18.56 31.63 -3.66
C SER A 586 -18.01 30.61 -2.65
N ASN A 587 -16.77 30.80 -2.18
CA ASN A 587 -16.26 30.01 -1.07
C ASN A 587 -16.90 30.45 0.24
N ILE A 588 -17.18 29.48 1.10
CA ILE A 588 -17.76 29.69 2.44
C ILE A 588 -16.80 29.16 3.51
N ASP A 589 -16.98 29.64 4.75
CA ASP A 589 -16.26 29.18 5.95
C ASP A 589 -17.27 28.94 7.06
N VAL A 590 -17.85 27.75 7.05
CA VAL A 590 -18.95 27.37 7.93
C VAL A 590 -18.74 25.94 8.38
N ASP A 591 -19.12 25.61 9.62
CA ASP A 591 -19.13 24.21 10.03
C ASP A 591 -19.99 23.39 9.04
N PRO A 592 -19.43 22.39 8.33
CA PRO A 592 -20.18 21.57 7.39
C PRO A 592 -21.23 20.72 8.09
N LEU A 593 -21.22 20.64 9.43
CA LEU A 593 -22.18 19.85 10.21
C LEU A 593 -22.24 18.41 9.73
N PHE A 594 -21.07 17.77 9.60
CA PHE A 594 -21.00 16.34 9.34
C PHE A 594 -21.77 15.56 10.41
N VAL A 595 -22.43 14.47 10.02
CA VAL A 595 -23.14 13.57 10.94
C VAL A 595 -22.18 13.04 12.01
N ASP A 596 -21.05 12.46 11.58
CA ASP A 596 -20.03 11.86 12.45
C ASP A 596 -18.67 11.80 11.72
N GLY A 597 -18.12 12.96 11.35
CA GLY A 597 -16.91 13.05 10.50
C GLY A 597 -15.65 12.40 11.09
N GLU A 598 -15.51 12.43 12.42
CA GLU A 598 -14.42 11.75 13.14
C GLU A 598 -14.47 10.23 12.98
N ASN A 599 -15.65 9.65 12.77
CA ASN A 599 -15.85 8.22 12.54
C ASN A 599 -16.21 7.89 11.07
N GLY A 600 -16.05 8.84 10.16
CA GLY A 600 -16.18 8.64 8.72
C GLY A 600 -17.56 8.80 8.11
N ASP A 601 -18.53 9.33 8.85
CA ASP A 601 -19.81 9.75 8.28
C ASP A 601 -19.77 11.23 7.90
N PHE A 602 -19.48 11.48 6.62
CA PHE A 602 -19.36 12.83 6.04
C PHE A 602 -20.65 13.34 5.41
N HIS A 603 -21.79 12.67 5.62
CA HIS A 603 -23.08 13.22 5.23
C HIS A 603 -23.34 14.52 5.98
N LEU A 604 -24.04 15.45 5.34
CA LEU A 604 -24.39 16.74 5.92
C LEU A 604 -25.67 16.58 6.74
N LYS A 605 -25.73 17.20 7.93
CA LYS A 605 -26.98 17.23 8.71
C LYS A 605 -28.04 18.06 8.01
N SER A 606 -29.28 17.61 8.07
CA SER A 606 -30.42 18.34 7.48
C SER A 606 -31.73 18.14 8.24
N GLU A 607 -32.46 19.23 8.46
CA GLU A 607 -33.86 19.20 8.92
C GLU A 607 -34.85 18.82 7.80
N GLY A 608 -34.42 18.84 6.53
CA GLY A 608 -35.17 18.26 5.43
C GLY A 608 -35.04 16.74 5.46
N TRP A 609 -34.04 16.21 4.77
CA TRP A 609 -33.69 14.79 4.83
C TRP A 609 -32.18 14.58 4.68
N ARG A 610 -31.65 13.50 5.24
CA ARG A 610 -30.29 13.01 5.00
C ARG A 610 -30.24 11.49 5.04
N TRP A 611 -29.23 10.93 4.39
CA TRP A 611 -28.97 9.49 4.44
C TRP A 611 -28.39 9.07 5.80
N ASP A 612 -28.89 7.98 6.38
CA ASP A 612 -28.27 7.30 7.51
C ASP A 612 -27.43 6.14 6.99
N LEU A 613 -26.11 6.36 6.93
CA LEU A 613 -25.15 5.39 6.41
C LEU A 613 -25.20 4.04 7.14
N ARG A 614 -25.49 4.04 8.45
CA ARG A 614 -25.48 2.80 9.25
C ARG A 614 -26.74 1.97 9.04
N ARG A 615 -27.87 2.63 8.79
CA ARG A 615 -29.18 1.99 8.66
C ARG A 615 -29.62 1.80 7.20
N GLY A 616 -29.02 2.52 6.26
CA GLY A 616 -29.41 2.54 4.86
C GLY A 616 -30.83 3.08 4.64
N VAL A 617 -31.22 4.13 5.37
CA VAL A 617 -32.55 4.76 5.29
C VAL A 617 -32.44 6.28 5.39
N TRP A 618 -33.46 7.00 4.95
CA TRP A 618 -33.56 8.45 5.13
C TRP A 618 -34.00 8.81 6.55
N THR A 619 -33.44 9.90 7.08
CA THR A 619 -33.78 10.48 8.39
C THR A 619 -33.59 12.00 8.33
N TRP A 620 -33.89 12.72 9.40
CA TRP A 620 -33.65 14.15 9.54
C TRP A 620 -32.92 14.46 10.86
N ASP A 621 -32.39 15.67 10.97
CA ASP A 621 -31.73 16.22 12.15
C ASP A 621 -32.48 17.47 12.66
N GLY A 622 -31.95 18.08 13.73
CA GLY A 622 -32.45 19.36 14.26
C GLY A 622 -31.64 20.58 13.81
N LEU A 623 -30.71 20.41 12.86
CA LEU A 623 -29.89 21.46 12.28
C LEU A 623 -29.65 21.13 10.81
N THR A 624 -29.53 22.17 9.99
CA THR A 624 -29.23 22.04 8.56
C THR A 624 -27.87 22.65 8.24
N SER A 625 -27.05 21.92 7.48
CA SER A 625 -25.76 22.39 7.00
C SER A 625 -25.91 23.47 5.93
N ARG A 626 -25.08 24.53 6.03
CA ARG A 626 -24.95 25.55 4.98
C ARG A 626 -24.15 25.07 3.77
N CYS A 627 -23.67 23.83 3.76
CA CYS A 627 -23.06 23.20 2.59
C CYS A 627 -24.09 22.51 1.67
N ILE A 628 -25.32 22.31 2.15
CA ILE A 628 -26.42 21.75 1.35
C ILE A 628 -26.94 22.84 0.40
N ASP A 629 -27.15 22.50 -0.87
CA ASP A 629 -27.56 23.41 -1.94
C ASP A 629 -26.67 24.67 -2.09
N ALA A 630 -25.41 24.62 -1.67
CA ALA A 630 -24.48 25.75 -1.69
C ALA A 630 -23.46 25.69 -2.84
N GLY A 631 -23.46 24.60 -3.59
CA GLY A 631 -22.53 24.35 -4.68
C GLY A 631 -22.79 25.19 -5.93
N ALA A 632 -21.89 25.03 -6.90
CA ALA A 632 -21.96 25.73 -8.18
C ALA A 632 -23.25 25.37 -8.93
N PRO A 633 -24.14 26.33 -9.26
CA PRO A 633 -25.40 26.05 -9.96
C PRO A 633 -25.21 25.53 -11.39
N GLY A 634 -24.09 25.86 -12.04
CA GLY A 634 -23.74 25.29 -13.35
C GLY A 634 -23.37 23.80 -13.33
N LEU A 635 -23.23 23.20 -12.14
CA LEU A 635 -23.08 21.76 -11.99
C LEU A 635 -24.47 21.10 -11.88
N SER A 636 -24.67 20.04 -12.67
CA SER A 636 -25.88 19.21 -12.58
C SER A 636 -26.04 18.61 -11.18
N LEU A 637 -27.28 18.56 -10.68
CA LEU A 637 -27.66 17.80 -9.47
C LEU A 637 -27.30 16.31 -9.57
N GLY A 638 -27.00 15.77 -10.75
CA GLY A 638 -26.58 14.38 -10.90
C GLY A 638 -27.64 13.41 -10.35
N GLN A 639 -27.27 12.67 -9.30
CA GLN A 639 -28.14 11.71 -8.62
C GLN A 639 -28.73 12.24 -7.31
N GLU A 640 -28.54 13.51 -6.96
CA GLU A 640 -29.15 14.08 -5.75
C GLU A 640 -30.67 13.89 -5.77
N PRO A 641 -31.26 13.48 -4.64
CA PRO A 641 -32.69 13.17 -4.59
C PRO A 641 -33.51 14.44 -4.80
N LEU A 642 -34.36 14.43 -5.82
CA LEU A 642 -35.43 15.43 -5.96
C LEU A 642 -36.64 15.12 -5.07
N THR A 643 -36.76 13.87 -4.62
CA THR A 643 -37.77 13.32 -3.72
C THR A 643 -37.16 12.15 -2.97
N VAL A 644 -37.55 11.90 -1.72
CA VAL A 644 -37.16 10.68 -0.99
C VAL A 644 -38.36 9.76 -0.78
N PRO A 645 -38.19 8.43 -0.61
CA PRO A 645 -39.30 7.51 -0.44
C PRO A 645 -40.24 7.85 0.74
N ASP A 646 -39.68 8.43 1.80
CA ASP A 646 -40.40 8.83 3.00
C ASP A 646 -41.10 10.22 2.87
N ASP A 647 -40.83 10.94 1.78
CA ASP A 647 -41.42 12.24 1.42
C ASP A 647 -41.62 12.36 -0.11
N PRO A 648 -42.52 11.55 -0.69
CA PRO A 648 -42.69 11.48 -2.14
C PRO A 648 -43.29 12.76 -2.75
N ASP A 649 -43.94 13.58 -1.92
CA ASP A 649 -44.59 14.84 -2.32
C ASP A 649 -43.74 16.09 -2.00
N ASN A 650 -42.52 15.91 -1.46
CA ASN A 650 -41.60 16.99 -1.05
C ASN A 650 -42.23 17.98 -0.06
N GLU A 651 -42.96 17.48 0.94
CA GLU A 651 -43.56 18.30 1.98
C GLU A 651 -42.49 19.01 2.84
N TRP A 652 -41.33 18.38 3.05
CA TRP A 652 -40.34 18.83 4.04
C TRP A 652 -39.10 19.46 3.43
N GLY A 653 -38.69 19.03 2.23
CA GLY A 653 -37.49 19.55 1.60
C GLY A 653 -37.42 19.30 0.10
N ARG A 654 -36.48 19.99 -0.56
CA ARG A 654 -36.13 19.79 -1.97
C ARG A 654 -34.81 20.49 -2.29
N ASN A 655 -33.90 19.79 -2.97
CA ASN A 655 -32.67 20.39 -3.48
C ASN A 655 -32.91 21.28 -4.70
N VAL A 656 -32.17 22.37 -4.73
CA VAL A 656 -32.22 23.41 -5.77
C VAL A 656 -30.86 23.67 -6.42
N ARG A 657 -29.75 23.28 -5.77
CA ARG A 657 -28.38 23.30 -6.31
C ARG A 657 -27.62 22.10 -5.80
N ILE A 658 -26.49 21.78 -6.41
CA ILE A 658 -25.68 20.66 -5.93
C ILE A 658 -25.15 20.94 -4.51
N ASP A 659 -25.11 19.93 -3.65
CA ASP A 659 -24.43 20.01 -2.35
C ASP A 659 -22.92 20.14 -2.54
N MET A 660 -22.24 20.81 -1.61
CA MET A 660 -20.78 20.76 -1.54
C MET A 660 -20.29 19.44 -0.94
N GLY A 661 -19.15 18.93 -1.41
CA GLY A 661 -18.45 17.79 -0.82
C GLY A 661 -18.76 16.44 -1.47
N ALA A 662 -18.24 15.36 -0.87
CA ALA A 662 -18.20 14.01 -1.45
C ALA A 662 -19.55 13.46 -1.91
N TYR A 663 -20.64 13.79 -1.21
CA TYR A 663 -21.97 13.29 -1.51
C TYR A 663 -22.74 14.15 -2.52
N GLY A 664 -22.28 15.37 -2.81
CA GLY A 664 -22.91 16.26 -3.77
C GLY A 664 -22.94 15.67 -5.18
N GLY A 665 -24.11 15.57 -5.78
CA GLY A 665 -24.32 14.88 -7.06
C GLY A 665 -24.58 13.37 -6.94
N THR A 666 -24.65 12.81 -5.73
CA THR A 666 -24.88 11.36 -5.49
C THR A 666 -26.28 11.07 -4.94
N SER A 667 -26.71 9.81 -4.99
CA SER A 667 -28.02 9.38 -4.45
C SER A 667 -28.15 9.46 -2.93
N GLU A 668 -27.05 9.69 -2.22
CA GLU A 668 -27.01 9.81 -0.76
C GLU A 668 -26.86 11.27 -0.29
N ALA A 669 -26.89 12.24 -1.21
CA ALA A 669 -26.83 13.67 -0.88
C ALA A 669 -27.98 14.11 0.04
N SER A 670 -27.73 15.11 0.88
CA SER A 670 -28.73 15.57 1.83
C SER A 670 -29.73 16.48 1.14
N MET A 671 -30.95 16.50 1.63
CA MET A 671 -32.02 17.32 1.09
C MET A 671 -32.26 18.55 1.95
N ALA A 672 -32.21 19.75 1.37
CA ALA A 672 -32.47 20.98 2.11
C ALA A 672 -33.95 21.16 2.46
N PRO A 673 -34.30 21.77 3.62
CA PRO A 673 -35.65 22.19 3.88
C PRO A 673 -36.07 23.37 2.98
N HIS A 674 -37.38 23.57 2.83
CA HIS A 674 -37.90 24.66 1.96
C HIS A 674 -37.35 26.04 2.37
N ARG A 675 -36.90 26.81 1.37
CA ARG A 675 -36.29 28.14 1.52
C ARG A 675 -34.94 28.15 2.26
N TRP A 676 -34.27 27.01 2.38
CA TRP A 676 -32.90 26.95 2.92
C TRP A 676 -31.88 27.57 1.98
N ALA A 677 -32.00 27.32 0.68
CA ALA A 677 -31.15 27.88 -0.36
C ALA A 677 -31.99 28.51 -1.47
N LEU A 678 -31.39 29.47 -2.18
CA LEU A 678 -31.96 30.09 -3.37
C LEU A 678 -30.99 29.85 -4.54
N PRO A 679 -31.46 29.37 -5.71
CA PRO A 679 -30.60 29.17 -6.87
C PRO A 679 -29.71 30.37 -7.19
N SER A 680 -30.31 31.57 -7.13
CA SER A 680 -29.65 32.83 -7.48
C SER A 680 -28.83 33.48 -6.36
N ASP A 681 -28.81 32.91 -5.15
CA ASP A 681 -27.91 33.35 -4.07
C ASP A 681 -26.53 32.74 -4.30
N LEU A 682 -25.83 33.25 -5.32
CA LEU A 682 -24.53 32.78 -5.75
C LEU A 682 -23.44 33.07 -4.71
N SER A 683 -23.60 34.11 -3.90
CA SER A 683 -22.65 34.49 -2.85
C SER A 683 -22.76 33.65 -1.58
N ASN A 684 -23.84 32.85 -1.46
CA ASN A 684 -24.16 32.02 -0.30
C ASN A 684 -24.27 32.86 1.00
N ASP A 685 -24.77 34.10 0.90
CA ASP A 685 -24.92 35.02 2.03
C ASP A 685 -26.35 35.06 2.62
N GLY A 686 -27.28 34.34 1.98
CA GLY A 686 -28.67 34.18 2.41
C GLY A 686 -29.64 35.14 1.73
N ILE A 687 -29.19 36.00 0.82
CA ILE A 687 -30.05 36.98 0.14
C ILE A 687 -29.57 37.25 -1.29
N VAL A 688 -30.51 37.28 -2.24
CA VAL A 688 -30.16 37.64 -3.64
C VAL A 688 -29.99 39.16 -3.76
N ASN A 689 -28.76 39.64 -3.94
CA ASN A 689 -28.39 41.04 -4.00
C ASN A 689 -27.23 41.32 -4.99
N LEU A 690 -26.60 42.50 -4.87
CA LEU A 690 -25.50 42.91 -5.74
C LEU A 690 -24.25 42.01 -5.64
N ALA A 691 -24.05 41.32 -4.52
CA ALA A 691 -22.99 40.35 -4.33
C ALA A 691 -23.12 39.19 -5.33
N ASP A 692 -24.33 38.70 -5.57
CA ASP A 692 -24.59 37.60 -6.51
C ASP A 692 -24.35 38.03 -7.95
N ILE A 693 -24.72 39.27 -8.30
CA ILE A 693 -24.39 39.84 -9.61
C ILE A 693 -22.87 39.93 -9.78
N ALA A 694 -22.14 40.34 -8.75
CA ALA A 694 -20.68 40.40 -8.81
C ALA A 694 -20.08 39.01 -9.05
N THR A 695 -20.59 37.98 -8.37
CA THR A 695 -20.22 36.57 -8.56
C THR A 695 -20.51 36.08 -9.98
N LEU A 696 -21.70 36.34 -10.51
CA LEU A 696 -22.06 35.97 -11.89
C LEU A 696 -21.13 36.64 -12.92
N LEU A 697 -20.81 37.92 -12.72
CA LEU A 697 -19.90 38.65 -13.60
C LEU A 697 -18.45 38.15 -13.51
N GLU A 698 -18.02 37.69 -12.33
CA GLU A 698 -16.71 37.05 -12.15
C GLU A 698 -16.63 35.75 -12.95
N ASP A 699 -17.65 34.89 -12.86
CA ASP A 699 -17.75 33.65 -13.65
C ASP A 699 -17.77 33.92 -15.15
N TRP A 700 -18.57 34.90 -15.58
CA TRP A 700 -18.67 35.27 -16.98
C TRP A 700 -17.34 35.80 -17.54
N ALA A 701 -16.61 36.60 -16.77
CA ALA A 701 -15.28 37.09 -17.17
C ALA A 701 -14.22 35.98 -17.14
N GLY A 702 -14.34 35.03 -16.21
CA GLY A 702 -13.45 33.88 -16.05
C GLY A 702 -13.68 32.75 -17.06
N GLY A 703 -14.89 32.63 -17.59
CA GLY A 703 -15.31 31.58 -18.52
C GLY A 703 -15.37 30.19 -17.87
N TRP A 704 -15.70 30.10 -16.57
CA TRP A 704 -15.75 28.81 -15.86
C TRP A 704 -17.09 28.07 -16.02
N LEU A 705 -18.17 28.78 -16.39
CA LEU A 705 -19.52 28.24 -16.56
C LEU A 705 -20.08 27.61 -15.27
N LEU A 706 -19.65 28.12 -14.11
CA LEU A 706 -20.11 27.63 -12.81
C LEU A 706 -21.38 28.35 -12.34
N CYS A 707 -21.70 29.51 -12.93
CA CYS A 707 -22.87 30.33 -12.62
C CYS A 707 -24.00 30.23 -13.67
N ASP A 708 -24.04 29.14 -14.46
CA ASP A 708 -25.16 28.79 -15.34
C ASP A 708 -26.36 28.38 -14.46
N LEU A 709 -27.22 29.36 -14.16
CA LEU A 709 -28.37 29.26 -13.28
C LEU A 709 -29.56 28.59 -13.98
N ASN A 710 -29.67 28.74 -15.30
CA ASN A 710 -30.80 28.23 -16.08
C ASN A 710 -30.53 26.84 -16.71
N GLY A 711 -29.28 26.37 -16.67
CA GLY A 711 -28.83 25.06 -17.17
C GLY A 711 -28.75 24.97 -18.70
N ASP A 712 -28.64 26.09 -19.41
CA ASP A 712 -28.59 26.13 -20.88
C ASP A 712 -27.18 25.92 -21.47
N GLY A 713 -26.17 25.78 -20.60
CA GLY A 713 -24.77 25.58 -20.95
C GLY A 713 -23.99 26.87 -21.14
N ALA A 714 -24.54 28.03 -20.76
CA ALA A 714 -23.88 29.33 -20.79
C ALA A 714 -24.14 30.11 -19.49
N ALA A 715 -23.15 30.90 -19.07
CA ALA A 715 -23.35 31.95 -18.07
C ALA A 715 -23.54 33.30 -18.81
N ASP A 716 -24.79 33.74 -19.01
CA ASP A 716 -25.15 34.88 -19.84
C ASP A 716 -26.36 35.71 -19.30
N MET A 717 -27.05 36.43 -20.20
CA MET A 717 -28.18 37.29 -19.85
C MET A 717 -29.42 36.49 -19.38
N GLY A 718 -29.55 35.22 -19.76
CA GLY A 718 -30.58 34.32 -19.25
C GLY A 718 -30.45 34.07 -17.75
N ASP A 719 -29.22 33.96 -17.25
CA ASP A 719 -28.95 33.81 -15.81
C ASP A 719 -29.25 35.09 -15.04
N ILE A 720 -28.96 36.24 -15.64
CA ILE A 720 -29.34 37.55 -15.07
C ILE A 720 -30.86 37.67 -14.94
N GLU A 721 -31.64 37.15 -15.90
CA GLU A 721 -33.09 37.15 -15.81
C GLU A 721 -33.58 36.30 -14.62
N LEU A 722 -32.99 35.12 -14.40
CA LEU A 722 -33.33 34.29 -13.25
C LEU A 722 -32.95 34.97 -11.93
N LEU A 723 -31.75 35.54 -11.85
CA LEU A 723 -31.28 36.28 -10.69
C LEU A 723 -32.20 37.47 -10.38
N ALA A 724 -32.59 38.24 -11.40
CA ALA A 724 -33.50 39.38 -11.24
C ALA A 724 -34.90 38.95 -10.77
N SER A 725 -35.35 37.74 -11.11
CA SER A 725 -36.65 37.22 -10.66
C SER A 725 -36.68 36.92 -9.16
N GLN A 726 -35.52 36.61 -8.56
CA GLN A 726 -35.37 36.33 -7.12
C GLN A 726 -34.79 37.51 -6.34
N TRP A 727 -34.72 38.70 -6.94
CA TRP A 727 -34.05 39.86 -6.34
C TRP A 727 -34.61 40.21 -4.96
N LEU A 728 -33.73 40.31 -3.96
CA LEU A 728 -34.03 40.52 -2.53
C LEU A 728 -34.82 39.41 -1.84
N GLU A 729 -35.00 38.25 -2.48
CA GLU A 729 -35.46 37.05 -1.77
C GLU A 729 -34.42 36.62 -0.73
N GLN A 730 -34.91 36.03 0.36
CA GLN A 730 -34.10 35.69 1.53
C GLN A 730 -34.33 34.22 1.91
N THR A 731 -33.25 33.56 2.32
CA THR A 731 -33.31 32.22 2.92
C THR A 731 -33.91 32.29 4.32
N CYS A 732 -34.35 31.14 4.84
CA CYS A 732 -34.95 31.06 6.17
C CYS A 732 -33.96 31.39 7.31
N TRP A 733 -32.65 31.36 7.07
CA TRP A 733 -31.59 31.65 8.03
C TRP A 733 -30.94 33.03 7.85
N PHE A 734 -31.36 33.83 6.86
CA PHE A 734 -30.81 35.16 6.61
C PHE A 734 -31.10 36.18 7.74
N LEU A 735 -32.26 36.06 8.40
CA LEU A 735 -32.61 36.87 9.56
C LEU A 735 -32.35 36.07 10.85
N PRO A 736 -31.82 36.73 11.91
CA PRO A 736 -31.32 36.07 13.11
C PRO A 736 -32.36 35.30 13.94
#